data_AF-A0A448ZEP3-F1
#
_entry.id   AF-A0A448ZEP3-F1
#
_cell.length_a   1.000
_cell.length_b   1.000
_cell.length_c   1.000
_cell.angle_alpha   90.00
_cell.angle_beta   90.00
_cell.angle_gamma   90.00
#
_symmetry.space_group_name_H-M   'P 1'
#
loop_
_entity.id
_entity.type
_entity.pdbx_description
1 polymer ?
#
loop_
_entity_poly.entity_id
_entity_poly.type
_entity_poly.pdbx_seq_one_letter_code
_entity_poly.pdbx_strand_id
1 'polypeptide(L)'
;MNDDETETIALAIKTLEKGVSRILKRRGETFNDNSRHRIQMLIEHARHVLLELFKKRRSLKAFLRWFHKEWVRIEIDLAKHPVQILQHSMQHFLRCQDAFILLTSGECRHEYDMKLAKKTKFRSRLSTLQERDDGYTALYKGTGVYSGYGFDEFNNEIVGIRALLVKELKKYHKAPWDYLERQGGTELLENLLDQHEREQKELQHALQSLKRLMIENMTKRLKPKNLKFATQDKLERLSLSTKGQTIDLERRGDAFQIDGPLLPNENKNPDDWHSFSLEIKEEMDQSSIPPSKIQKRRRVIIDSDDGSDNDDEREDAPKKKGKRQNNKTSQASGLVVRVDSSRTNAEKEDSLAAIKSQVGISTQDLEQAREILEEENASTKKVFEDEKVLRLEKILRRVLARDEIDENEVWDARECLRYACMEAGNKYLWDSSVGCVEKAIENFEKAKEIVELQQKSQQKVTSSEASLFVQLNLFYLHGQALVNIGISLVDTSHHRLSIPRVKVMRAIEEFEGAKKQMAKLRSLAGHTSQSTSRASVKEANSYILKSKQLESLACRWMGRGLWLISEEMKAVTSFEEASQFLNDDILRKWQRDVYFEIDVFDITAEAIYATCDLADRCYSMMEALDHKSPSSRKKGHDLLEIITRALNRHIGIIESIELCSSPVRTKHFRDEYDISSIEDVLLYRKNVMKWWKEQCENEMNDVKPNQNCNSRLPESRSDSSSLKTKKILTSDGSRRKRYEKRRKASSHMHGNRSNNSQDFGQENDAVYALSGHYQPRPPVKFRRWGDEYLIAQQQLAKSECDDPHEETNSSFLTYPSIAPPKPVEFQV
;
A
#
# COMPACT_ATOMS: atom_id res chain seq x y z
N MET A 1 -5.07 33.75 7.07
CA MET A 1 -5.85 33.35 5.89
C MET A 1 -5.29 34.19 4.79
N ASN A 2 -4.88 33.60 3.68
CA ASN A 2 -4.65 34.45 2.51
C ASN A 2 -6.04 34.90 2.07
N ASP A 3 -6.19 36.15 1.63
CA ASP A 3 -7.50 36.66 1.25
C ASP A 3 -8.10 35.78 0.13
N ASP A 4 -7.26 35.30 -0.78
CA ASP A 4 -7.47 34.24 -1.78
C ASP A 4 -8.27 33.02 -1.27
N GLU A 5 -7.93 32.46 -0.09
CA GLU A 5 -8.63 31.27 0.46
C GLU A 5 -10.06 31.63 0.87
N THR A 6 -10.24 32.81 1.45
CA THR A 6 -11.55 33.33 1.89
C THR A 6 -12.43 33.67 0.69
N GLU A 7 -11.84 34.28 -0.32
CA GLU A 7 -12.49 34.62 -1.59
C GLU A 7 -12.87 33.35 -2.37
N THR A 8 -12.02 32.34 -2.40
CA THR A 8 -12.31 31.05 -3.06
C THR A 8 -13.49 30.34 -2.38
N ILE A 9 -13.52 30.29 -1.04
CA ILE A 9 -14.67 29.74 -0.28
C ILE A 9 -15.94 30.59 -0.54
N ALA A 10 -15.82 31.92 -0.54
CA ALA A 10 -16.96 32.79 -0.83
C ALA A 10 -17.48 32.62 -2.27
N LEU A 11 -16.60 32.41 -3.24
CA LEU A 11 -16.95 32.16 -4.64
C LEU A 11 -17.61 30.79 -4.81
N ALA A 12 -17.10 29.74 -4.16
CA ALA A 12 -17.71 28.41 -4.16
C ALA A 12 -19.14 28.46 -3.59
N ILE A 13 -19.33 29.08 -2.42
CA ILE A 13 -20.66 29.25 -1.80
C ILE A 13 -21.59 30.10 -2.68
N LYS A 14 -21.12 31.20 -3.26
CA LYS A 14 -21.90 32.04 -4.20
C LYS A 14 -22.30 31.27 -5.46
N THR A 15 -21.51 30.28 -5.86
CA THR A 15 -21.79 29.43 -7.03
C THR A 15 -22.83 28.36 -6.70
N LEU A 16 -22.74 27.77 -5.50
CA LEU A 16 -23.78 26.91 -4.92
C LEU A 16 -25.12 27.66 -4.78
N GLU A 17 -25.11 28.87 -4.20
CA GLU A 17 -26.27 29.76 -4.06
C GLU A 17 -26.95 30.04 -5.40
N LYS A 18 -26.16 30.35 -6.45
CA LYS A 18 -26.68 30.53 -7.82
C LYS A 18 -27.34 29.25 -8.34
N GLY A 19 -26.70 28.09 -8.19
CA GLY A 19 -27.26 26.80 -8.62
C GLY A 19 -28.56 26.47 -7.90
N VAL A 20 -28.59 26.63 -6.59
CA VAL A 20 -29.79 26.44 -5.75
C VAL A 20 -30.90 27.43 -6.13
N SER A 21 -30.56 28.69 -6.39
CA SER A 21 -31.52 29.70 -6.84
C SER A 21 -32.16 29.33 -8.20
N ARG A 22 -31.40 28.70 -9.13
CA ARG A 22 -31.96 28.17 -10.39
C ARG A 22 -32.97 27.05 -10.15
N ILE A 23 -32.69 26.14 -9.20
CA ILE A 23 -33.64 25.09 -8.79
C ILE A 23 -34.93 25.72 -8.23
N LEU A 24 -34.80 26.68 -7.31
CA LEU A 24 -35.95 27.31 -6.64
C LEU A 24 -36.83 28.11 -7.60
N LYS A 25 -36.25 28.80 -8.60
CA LYS A 25 -37.01 29.59 -9.59
C LYS A 25 -37.90 28.75 -10.52
N ARG A 26 -37.58 27.47 -10.77
CA ARG A 26 -38.30 26.61 -11.74
C ARG A 26 -39.73 26.20 -11.34
N ARG A 27 -40.19 26.50 -10.11
CA ARG A 27 -41.52 26.09 -9.61
C ARG A 27 -42.47 27.21 -9.18
N GLY A 28 -42.13 28.47 -9.49
CA GLY A 28 -42.96 29.63 -9.13
C GLY A 28 -42.87 30.04 -7.65
N GLU A 29 -43.56 31.13 -7.29
CA GLU A 29 -43.40 31.80 -5.98
C GLU A 29 -44.29 31.23 -4.87
N THR A 30 -45.23 30.34 -5.19
CA THR A 30 -46.37 29.95 -4.34
C THR A 30 -46.08 28.89 -3.25
N PHE A 31 -44.86 28.83 -2.69
CA PHE A 31 -44.48 27.76 -1.75
C PHE A 31 -43.71 28.17 -0.48
N ASN A 32 -44.23 27.66 0.64
CA ASN A 32 -43.76 27.64 2.04
C ASN A 32 -42.33 28.19 2.31
N ASP A 33 -42.28 29.42 2.85
CA ASP A 33 -41.06 30.14 3.25
C ASP A 33 -40.14 29.35 4.17
N ASN A 34 -40.67 28.44 5.01
CA ASN A 34 -39.88 27.63 5.92
C ASN A 34 -38.86 26.74 5.21
N SER A 35 -39.18 26.21 4.02
CA SER A 35 -38.20 25.41 3.24
C SER A 35 -37.12 26.28 2.62
N ARG A 36 -37.46 27.49 2.14
CA ARG A 36 -36.49 28.47 1.61
C ARG A 36 -35.53 28.93 2.72
N HIS A 37 -36.05 29.27 3.90
CA HIS A 37 -35.25 29.64 5.06
C HIS A 37 -34.31 28.49 5.51
N ARG A 38 -34.78 27.25 5.55
CA ARG A 38 -33.94 26.07 5.84
C ARG A 38 -32.81 25.87 4.82
N ILE A 39 -33.11 26.04 3.53
CA ILE A 39 -32.10 25.95 2.46
C ILE A 39 -31.03 27.03 2.65
N GLN A 40 -31.42 28.28 2.92
CA GLN A 40 -30.47 29.36 3.17
C GLN A 40 -29.62 29.09 4.42
N MET A 41 -30.23 28.61 5.52
CA MET A 41 -29.53 28.21 6.74
C MET A 41 -28.51 27.08 6.51
N LEU A 42 -28.80 26.12 5.62
CA LEU A 42 -27.86 25.04 5.26
C LEU A 42 -26.68 25.57 4.42
N ILE A 43 -26.91 26.56 3.56
CA ILE A 43 -25.85 27.22 2.78
C ILE A 43 -24.96 28.10 3.69
N GLU A 44 -25.56 28.85 4.62
CA GLU A 44 -24.82 29.57 5.65
C GLU A 44 -23.98 28.62 6.51
N HIS A 45 -24.52 27.44 6.84
CA HIS A 45 -23.79 26.40 7.57
C HIS A 45 -22.63 25.86 6.72
N ALA A 46 -22.84 25.51 5.45
CA ALA A 46 -21.76 25.09 4.54
C ALA A 46 -20.61 26.11 4.50
N ARG A 47 -20.93 27.40 4.43
CA ARG A 47 -19.94 28.49 4.49
C ARG A 47 -19.18 28.50 5.83
N HIS A 48 -19.88 28.33 6.95
CA HIS A 48 -19.26 28.24 8.28
C HIS A 48 -18.32 27.04 8.40
N VAL A 49 -18.75 25.84 7.96
CA VAL A 49 -17.94 24.62 7.98
C VAL A 49 -16.63 24.82 7.21
N LEU A 50 -16.69 25.26 5.95
CA LEU A 50 -15.49 25.46 5.14
C LEU A 50 -14.53 26.49 5.75
N LEU A 51 -15.06 27.62 6.25
CA LEU A 51 -14.23 28.67 6.86
C LEU A 51 -13.51 28.18 8.12
N GLU A 52 -14.18 27.44 9.01
CA GLU A 52 -13.52 26.90 10.21
C GLU A 52 -12.60 25.71 9.88
N LEU A 53 -13.02 24.76 9.03
CA LEU A 53 -12.15 23.66 8.57
C LEU A 53 -10.81 24.16 8.03
N PHE A 54 -10.82 25.17 7.15
CA PHE A 54 -9.58 25.69 6.55
C PHE A 54 -8.71 26.44 7.57
N LYS A 55 -9.30 27.24 8.47
CA LYS A 55 -8.58 27.89 9.59
C LYS A 55 -7.93 26.87 10.52
N LYS A 56 -8.70 25.88 10.98
CA LYS A 56 -8.28 24.84 11.92
C LYS A 56 -7.21 23.93 11.29
N ARG A 57 -7.40 23.53 10.03
CA ARG A 57 -6.39 22.79 9.24
C ARG A 57 -5.06 23.56 9.14
N ARG A 58 -5.09 24.87 8.87
CA ARG A 58 -3.90 25.72 8.83
C ARG A 58 -3.22 25.82 10.21
N SER A 59 -4.01 25.95 11.28
CA SER A 59 -3.53 25.93 12.66
C SER A 59 -2.84 24.60 13.03
N LEU A 60 -3.43 23.45 12.65
CA LEU A 60 -2.83 22.13 12.82
C LEU A 60 -1.55 21.94 11.99
N LYS A 61 -1.51 22.44 10.74
CA LYS A 61 -0.31 22.43 9.88
C LYS A 61 0.84 23.25 10.49
N ALA A 62 0.53 24.38 11.10
CA ALA A 62 1.48 25.18 11.87
C ALA A 62 1.95 24.45 13.14
N PHE A 63 1.02 23.87 13.91
CA PHE A 63 1.30 23.15 15.15
C PHE A 63 2.19 21.93 14.91
N LEU A 64 1.92 21.10 13.89
CA LEU A 64 2.75 19.94 13.55
C LEU A 64 4.17 20.34 13.13
N ARG A 65 4.31 21.43 12.35
CA ARG A 65 5.62 21.98 11.97
C ARG A 65 6.40 22.52 13.17
N TRP A 66 5.73 23.18 14.10
CA TRP A 66 6.31 23.62 15.36
C TRP A 66 6.73 22.43 16.23
N PHE A 67 5.82 21.48 16.47
CA PHE A 67 6.05 20.34 17.35
C PHE A 67 7.18 19.43 16.83
N HIS A 68 7.32 19.29 15.51
CA HIS A 68 8.48 18.63 14.92
C HIS A 68 9.80 19.35 15.24
N LYS A 69 9.86 20.69 15.12
CA LYS A 69 11.05 21.48 15.50
C LYS A 69 11.33 21.40 17.01
N GLU A 70 10.29 21.50 17.83
CA GLU A 70 10.38 21.42 19.28
C GLU A 70 10.87 20.05 19.74
N TRP A 71 10.38 18.96 19.16
CA TRP A 71 10.90 17.60 19.41
C TRP A 71 12.39 17.49 19.10
N VAL A 72 12.83 17.97 17.93
CA VAL A 72 14.24 17.97 17.52
C VAL A 72 15.11 18.83 18.46
N ARG A 73 14.56 19.89 19.04
CA ARG A 73 15.23 20.73 20.05
C ARG A 73 15.40 19.98 21.37
N ILE A 74 14.33 19.42 21.93
CA ILE A 74 14.33 18.85 23.30
C ILE A 74 14.87 17.41 23.36
N GLU A 75 14.92 16.66 22.25
CA GLU A 75 15.44 15.28 22.25
C GLU A 75 16.90 15.14 22.69
N ILE A 76 17.67 16.24 22.63
CA ILE A 76 19.08 16.29 22.99
C ILE A 76 19.23 16.07 24.50
N ASP A 77 18.34 16.66 25.29
CA ASP A 77 18.28 16.56 26.75
C ASP A 77 17.40 15.41 27.26
N LEU A 78 16.79 14.62 26.36
CA LEU A 78 15.94 13.48 26.70
C LEU A 78 16.61 12.49 27.67
N ALA A 79 17.92 12.32 27.60
CA ALA A 79 18.68 11.43 28.48
C ALA A 79 18.92 11.99 29.90
N LYS A 80 18.75 13.31 30.09
CA LYS A 80 18.80 14.04 31.38
C LYS A 80 17.40 14.15 32.00
N HIS A 81 16.40 14.57 31.22
CA HIS A 81 15.04 14.92 31.67
C HIS A 81 13.95 14.01 31.09
N PRO A 82 14.06 12.67 31.18
CA PRO A 82 13.19 11.76 30.42
C PRO A 82 11.71 11.91 30.77
N VAL A 83 11.33 12.01 32.05
CA VAL A 83 9.91 12.10 32.44
C VAL A 83 9.27 13.38 31.90
N GLN A 84 9.92 14.53 32.09
CA GLN A 84 9.41 15.85 31.72
C GLN A 84 9.24 15.97 30.19
N ILE A 85 10.25 15.59 29.42
CA ILE A 85 10.22 15.64 27.95
C ILE A 85 9.19 14.65 27.39
N LEU A 86 9.13 13.41 27.90
CA LEU A 86 8.17 12.42 27.41
C LEU A 86 6.72 12.81 27.75
N GLN A 87 6.47 13.38 28.94
CA GLN A 87 5.16 13.89 29.33
C GLN A 87 4.72 15.04 28.42
N HIS A 88 5.58 16.03 28.21
CA HIS A 88 5.32 17.16 27.30
C HIS A 88 5.05 16.68 25.86
N SER A 89 5.92 15.84 25.30
CA SER A 89 5.73 15.34 23.93
C SER A 89 4.51 14.42 23.79
N MET A 90 4.15 13.65 24.81
CA MET A 90 2.91 12.86 24.80
C MET A 90 1.68 13.79 24.79
N GLN A 91 1.66 14.85 25.61
CA GLN A 91 0.56 15.84 25.61
C GLN A 91 0.38 16.51 24.24
N HIS A 92 1.47 16.92 23.59
CA HIS A 92 1.39 17.53 22.25
C HIS A 92 1.04 16.53 21.15
N PHE A 93 1.47 15.27 21.29
CA PHE A 93 1.04 14.20 20.39
C PHE A 93 -0.48 13.92 20.51
N LEU A 94 -1.00 13.83 21.73
CA LEU A 94 -2.44 13.70 22.00
C LEU A 94 -3.23 14.92 21.48
N ARG A 95 -2.70 16.13 21.66
CA ARG A 95 -3.26 17.37 21.09
C ARG A 95 -3.37 17.28 19.56
N CYS A 96 -2.38 16.72 18.88
CA CYS A 96 -2.49 16.47 17.43
C CYS A 96 -3.59 15.45 17.11
N GLN A 97 -3.67 14.32 17.82
CA GLN A 97 -4.68 13.28 17.57
C GLN A 97 -6.11 13.81 17.74
N ASP A 98 -6.43 14.42 18.89
CA ASP A 98 -7.76 14.98 19.12
C ASP A 98 -8.07 16.11 18.12
N ALA A 99 -7.06 16.85 17.63
CA ALA A 99 -7.23 17.87 16.61
C ALA A 99 -7.58 17.32 15.22
N PHE A 100 -7.08 16.13 14.84
CA PHE A 100 -7.56 15.42 13.65
C PHE A 100 -9.03 15.04 13.77
N ILE A 101 -9.43 14.57 14.95
CA ILE A 101 -10.79 14.07 15.22
C ILE A 101 -11.81 15.22 15.20
N LEU A 102 -11.44 16.38 15.74
CA LEU A 102 -12.20 17.62 15.64
C LEU A 102 -12.35 18.10 14.18
N LEU A 103 -11.38 17.83 13.31
CA LEU A 103 -11.44 18.17 11.88
C LEU A 103 -12.27 17.15 11.07
N THR A 104 -12.11 15.86 11.30
CA THR A 104 -12.85 14.81 10.57
C THR A 104 -14.30 14.75 11.02
N SER A 105 -14.51 14.37 12.28
CA SER A 105 -15.83 14.07 12.83
C SER A 105 -16.54 15.29 13.39
N GLY A 106 -15.80 16.34 13.74
CA GLY A 106 -16.32 17.46 14.53
C GLY A 106 -16.45 17.16 16.03
N GLU A 107 -16.15 15.95 16.50
CA GLU A 107 -16.25 15.59 17.91
C GLU A 107 -15.37 16.51 18.78
N CYS A 108 -15.97 17.08 19.83
CA CYS A 108 -15.29 17.94 20.79
C CYS A 108 -14.89 17.15 22.04
N ARG A 109 -13.61 16.74 22.14
CA ARG A 109 -13.08 15.98 23.28
C ARG A 109 -12.62 16.82 24.47
N HIS A 110 -12.49 18.14 24.31
CA HIS A 110 -12.08 19.05 25.38
C HIS A 110 -13.19 20.00 25.81
N GLU A 111 -13.23 20.28 27.12
CA GLU A 111 -14.31 21.05 27.75
C GLU A 111 -14.49 22.45 27.15
N TYR A 112 -13.41 23.10 26.70
CA TYR A 112 -13.45 24.40 26.03
C TYR A 112 -14.21 24.33 24.70
N ASP A 113 -13.84 23.39 23.82
CA ASP A 113 -14.46 23.22 22.51
C ASP A 113 -15.91 22.73 22.65
N MET A 114 -16.20 21.87 23.64
CA MET A 114 -17.59 21.51 24.00
C MET A 114 -18.43 22.74 24.42
N LYS A 115 -17.86 23.66 25.21
CA LYS A 115 -18.52 24.91 25.63
C LYS A 115 -18.74 25.86 24.44
N LEU A 116 -17.82 25.88 23.49
CA LEU A 116 -17.94 26.67 22.25
C LEU A 116 -19.01 26.08 21.32
N ALA A 117 -18.99 24.77 21.10
CA ALA A 117 -19.98 24.02 20.32
C ALA A 117 -21.41 24.21 20.85
N LYS A 118 -21.62 24.16 22.17
CA LYS A 118 -22.95 24.41 22.78
C LYS A 118 -23.49 25.83 22.52
N LYS A 119 -22.61 26.79 22.17
CA LYS A 119 -22.93 28.19 21.88
C LYS A 119 -23.01 28.52 20.37
N THR A 120 -22.62 27.61 19.46
CA THR A 120 -22.67 27.93 18.01
C THR A 120 -24.12 28.06 17.51
N LYS A 121 -24.32 28.95 16.52
CA LYS A 121 -25.58 29.06 15.76
C LYS A 121 -25.88 27.75 15.02
N PHE A 122 -24.82 27.08 14.53
CA PHE A 122 -24.90 25.92 13.66
C PHE A 122 -24.73 24.62 14.45
N ARG A 123 -25.73 24.29 15.27
CA ARG A 123 -25.71 23.05 16.06
C ARG A 123 -25.65 21.83 15.14
N SER A 124 -24.64 20.99 15.38
CA SER A 124 -24.46 19.70 14.73
C SER A 124 -25.71 18.82 14.80
N ARG A 125 -25.89 17.99 13.76
CA ARG A 125 -26.84 16.89 13.76
C ARG A 125 -26.20 15.51 13.86
N LEU A 126 -24.87 15.42 13.88
CA LEU A 126 -24.16 14.15 14.09
C LEU A 126 -24.54 13.51 15.45
N SER A 127 -24.84 14.33 16.46
CA SER A 127 -25.41 13.92 17.75
C SER A 127 -26.80 13.26 17.69
N THR A 128 -27.45 13.23 16.51
CA THR A 128 -28.76 12.57 16.30
C THR A 128 -28.66 11.21 15.60
N LEU A 129 -27.46 10.83 15.16
CA LEU A 129 -27.20 9.46 14.71
C LEU A 129 -27.13 8.54 15.93
N GLN A 130 -27.52 7.27 15.75
CA GLN A 130 -27.10 6.23 16.69
C GLN A 130 -25.57 6.13 16.71
N GLU A 131 -25.06 5.60 17.81
CA GLU A 131 -23.63 5.55 18.12
C GLU A 131 -22.83 4.97 16.94
N ARG A 132 -21.68 5.58 16.62
CA ARG A 132 -20.75 4.97 15.67
C ARG A 132 -20.15 3.71 16.29
N ASP A 133 -20.27 2.59 15.59
CA ASP A 133 -19.63 1.31 15.95
C ASP A 133 -18.11 1.30 15.71
N ASP A 134 -17.46 2.47 15.66
CA ASP A 134 -16.03 2.62 15.34
C ASP A 134 -15.09 2.31 16.52
N GLY A 135 -15.62 1.91 17.67
CA GLY A 135 -14.88 1.46 18.86
C GLY A 135 -14.06 2.54 19.61
N TYR A 136 -13.55 3.55 18.90
CA TYR A 136 -12.69 4.62 19.41
C TYR A 136 -13.51 5.79 19.96
N THR A 137 -14.45 6.29 19.16
CA THR A 137 -15.40 7.34 19.57
C THR A 137 -16.29 6.81 20.71
N ALA A 138 -16.50 5.49 20.73
CA ALA A 138 -17.25 4.80 21.78
C ALA A 138 -16.67 4.94 23.21
N LEU A 139 -15.37 5.22 23.37
CA LEU A 139 -14.74 5.36 24.70
C LEU A 139 -14.76 6.79 25.26
N TYR A 140 -14.97 7.79 24.40
CA TYR A 140 -15.13 9.20 24.77
C TYR A 140 -16.62 9.60 24.77
N LYS A 141 -17.53 8.62 24.79
CA LYS A 141 -19.01 8.72 24.78
C LYS A 141 -19.65 9.68 25.79
N GLY A 142 -18.91 10.18 26.77
CA GLY A 142 -19.45 10.91 27.93
C GLY A 142 -20.28 12.15 27.60
N THR A 143 -20.19 12.72 26.38
CA THR A 143 -20.93 13.96 26.05
C THR A 143 -21.61 14.05 24.67
N GLY A 144 -21.13 13.35 23.63
CA GLY A 144 -21.73 13.40 22.28
C GLY A 144 -21.79 14.81 21.64
N VAL A 145 -20.86 15.70 22.01
CA VAL A 145 -20.87 17.10 21.56
C VAL A 145 -19.99 17.28 20.32
N TYR A 146 -20.58 17.84 19.27
CA TYR A 146 -19.92 18.10 17.99
C TYR A 146 -19.85 19.61 17.68
N SER A 147 -18.77 20.03 17.03
CA SER A 147 -18.37 21.41 16.81
C SER A 147 -19.28 22.19 15.85
N GLY A 148 -20.01 21.48 14.99
CA GLY A 148 -20.75 22.07 13.87
C GLY A 148 -19.88 22.44 12.67
N TYR A 149 -18.59 22.05 12.64
CA TYR A 149 -17.68 22.30 11.51
C TYR A 149 -16.75 21.15 11.11
N GLY A 150 -16.95 19.91 11.57
CA GLY A 150 -16.19 18.76 11.04
C GLY A 150 -16.46 18.46 9.56
N PHE A 151 -15.57 17.71 8.89
CA PHE A 151 -15.78 17.23 7.52
C PHE A 151 -17.07 16.38 7.38
N ASP A 152 -17.36 15.55 8.39
CA ASP A 152 -18.59 14.77 8.51
C ASP A 152 -19.86 15.65 8.62
N GLU A 153 -19.77 16.86 9.17
CA GLU A 153 -20.91 17.80 9.20
C GLU A 153 -21.34 18.17 7.78
N PHE A 154 -20.42 18.14 6.82
CA PHE A 154 -20.75 18.35 5.41
C PHE A 154 -21.13 17.03 4.70
N ASN A 155 -20.30 16.00 4.84
CA ASN A 155 -20.34 14.79 3.99
C ASN A 155 -21.10 13.58 4.54
N ASN A 156 -21.55 13.58 5.80
CA ASN A 156 -22.32 12.45 6.33
C ASN A 156 -23.61 12.20 5.50
N GLU A 157 -23.81 10.94 5.09
CA GLU A 157 -24.85 10.56 4.12
C GLU A 157 -26.30 10.77 4.61
N ILE A 158 -26.51 10.82 5.92
CA ILE A 158 -27.84 10.86 6.55
C ILE A 158 -28.15 12.27 7.07
N VAL A 159 -27.21 12.88 7.80
CA VAL A 159 -27.42 14.16 8.51
C VAL A 159 -26.43 15.26 8.12
N GLY A 160 -25.48 15.00 7.22
CA GLY A 160 -24.56 16.01 6.71
C GLY A 160 -25.26 17.06 5.85
N ILE A 161 -24.67 18.25 5.76
CA ILE A 161 -25.23 19.41 5.04
C ILE A 161 -25.55 19.05 3.58
N ARG A 162 -24.73 18.24 2.90
CA ARG A 162 -25.00 17.73 1.55
C ARG A 162 -26.31 16.93 1.51
N ALA A 163 -26.48 15.95 2.39
CA ALA A 163 -27.66 15.10 2.47
C ALA A 163 -28.94 15.91 2.83
N LEU A 164 -28.84 16.83 3.79
CA LEU A 164 -29.94 17.71 4.20
C LEU A 164 -30.35 18.69 3.10
N LEU A 165 -29.38 19.27 2.39
CA LEU A 165 -29.63 20.19 1.28
C LEU A 165 -30.29 19.44 0.12
N VAL A 166 -29.81 18.23 -0.22
CA VAL A 166 -30.48 17.34 -1.18
C VAL A 166 -31.90 16.99 -0.74
N LYS A 167 -32.14 16.70 0.54
CA LYS A 167 -33.47 16.38 1.08
C LYS A 167 -34.46 17.54 0.96
N GLU A 168 -34.04 18.77 1.24
CA GLU A 168 -34.88 19.95 1.06
C GLU A 168 -35.06 20.32 -0.43
N LEU A 169 -34.01 20.19 -1.26
CA LEU A 169 -34.09 20.46 -2.71
C LEU A 169 -34.86 19.40 -3.50
N LYS A 170 -34.99 18.16 -3.01
CA LYS A 170 -35.82 17.10 -3.62
C LYS A 170 -37.29 17.50 -3.77
N LYS A 171 -37.77 18.46 -2.97
CA LYS A 171 -39.10 19.08 -3.11
C LYS A 171 -39.26 19.92 -4.39
N TYR A 172 -38.16 20.33 -5.01
CA TYR A 172 -38.11 21.22 -6.17
C TYR A 172 -37.55 20.52 -7.43
N HIS A 173 -36.61 19.58 -7.28
CA HIS A 173 -35.99 18.84 -8.39
C HIS A 173 -35.77 17.37 -8.02
N LYS A 174 -36.07 16.42 -8.93
CA LYS A 174 -35.98 14.97 -8.64
C LYS A 174 -34.57 14.51 -8.24
N ALA A 175 -33.55 15.00 -8.94
CA ALA A 175 -32.13 14.74 -8.68
C ALA A 175 -31.42 16.10 -8.51
N PRO A 176 -31.46 16.73 -7.31
CA PRO A 176 -31.01 18.10 -7.16
C PRO A 176 -29.49 18.25 -7.20
N TRP A 177 -28.73 17.29 -6.66
CA TRP A 177 -27.26 17.35 -6.67
C TRP A 177 -26.69 17.20 -8.07
N ASP A 178 -27.12 16.18 -8.82
CA ASP A 178 -26.73 15.98 -10.22
C ASP A 178 -27.03 17.21 -11.10
N TYR A 179 -28.11 17.93 -10.80
CA TYR A 179 -28.44 19.18 -11.49
C TYR A 179 -27.49 20.32 -11.08
N LEU A 180 -27.11 20.43 -9.81
CA LEU A 180 -26.09 21.39 -9.37
C LEU A 180 -24.73 21.09 -10.03
N GLU A 181 -24.31 19.83 -10.06
CA GLU A 181 -23.07 19.38 -10.73
C GLU A 181 -23.06 19.76 -12.21
N ARG A 182 -24.10 19.37 -12.98
CA ARG A 182 -24.24 19.72 -14.41
C ARG A 182 -24.33 21.21 -14.71
N GLN A 183 -24.53 22.05 -13.69
CA GLN A 183 -24.67 23.50 -13.81
C GLN A 183 -23.43 24.26 -13.31
N GLY A 184 -22.35 23.55 -12.96
CA GLY A 184 -21.15 24.10 -12.32
C GLY A 184 -21.40 24.62 -10.90
N GLY A 185 -22.57 24.34 -10.32
CA GLY A 185 -23.02 24.85 -9.02
C GLY A 185 -22.20 24.33 -7.84
N THR A 186 -21.66 23.12 -7.95
CA THR A 186 -20.89 22.45 -6.89
C THR A 186 -19.41 22.27 -7.22
N GLU A 187 -18.95 22.57 -8.44
CA GLU A 187 -17.58 22.26 -8.90
C GLU A 187 -16.49 22.83 -7.99
N LEU A 188 -16.53 24.15 -7.72
CA LEU A 188 -15.59 24.82 -6.81
C LEU A 188 -15.69 24.32 -5.36
N LEU A 189 -16.86 23.82 -4.95
CA LEU A 189 -17.11 23.31 -3.61
C LEU A 189 -16.52 21.92 -3.42
N GLU A 190 -16.76 21.01 -4.37
CA GLU A 190 -16.15 19.68 -4.37
C GLU A 190 -14.63 19.80 -4.49
N ASN A 191 -14.09 20.71 -5.32
CA ASN A 191 -12.64 20.98 -5.41
C ASN A 191 -12.02 21.41 -4.07
N LEU A 192 -12.72 22.22 -3.27
CA LEU A 192 -12.27 22.62 -1.92
C LEU A 192 -12.32 21.46 -0.92
N LEU A 193 -13.32 20.57 -1.02
CA LEU A 193 -13.45 19.38 -0.17
C LEU A 193 -12.39 18.33 -0.52
N ASP A 194 -12.16 18.08 -1.81
CA ASP A 194 -11.06 17.27 -2.36
C ASP A 194 -9.69 17.78 -1.86
N GLN A 195 -9.47 19.11 -1.86
CA GLN A 195 -8.27 19.73 -1.31
C GLN A 195 -8.19 19.55 0.22
N HIS A 196 -9.31 19.66 0.93
CA HIS A 196 -9.36 19.43 2.37
C HIS A 196 -8.92 18.00 2.70
N GLU A 197 -9.48 17.01 2.02
CA GLU A 197 -9.18 15.59 2.23
C GLU A 197 -7.71 15.25 1.92
N ARG A 198 -7.17 15.75 0.78
CA ARG A 198 -5.75 15.56 0.43
C ARG A 198 -4.82 16.13 1.49
N GLU A 199 -5.02 17.39 1.89
CA GLU A 199 -4.19 18.01 2.93
C GLU A 199 -4.37 17.33 4.30
N GLN A 200 -5.54 16.79 4.61
CA GLN A 200 -5.75 16.03 5.84
C GLN A 200 -4.94 14.72 5.84
N LYS A 201 -4.89 14.01 4.70
CA LYS A 201 -4.04 12.81 4.51
C LYS A 201 -2.55 13.16 4.63
N GLU A 202 -2.09 14.27 4.06
CA GLU A 202 -0.71 14.78 4.25
C GLU A 202 -0.39 15.03 5.73
N LEU A 203 -1.28 15.71 6.44
CA LEU A 203 -1.12 16.03 7.85
C LEU A 203 -1.09 14.76 8.71
N GLN A 204 -1.95 13.77 8.42
CA GLN A 204 -1.96 12.48 9.11
C GLN A 204 -0.65 11.71 8.90
N HIS A 205 -0.13 11.70 7.66
CA HIS A 205 1.19 11.12 7.36
C HIS A 205 2.33 11.87 8.09
N ALA A 206 2.25 13.19 8.21
CA ALA A 206 3.21 13.99 8.98
C ALA A 206 3.19 13.63 10.47
N LEU A 207 2.00 13.44 11.08
CA LEU A 207 1.89 12.98 12.48
C LEU A 207 2.47 11.58 12.67
N GLN A 208 2.19 10.63 11.77
CA GLN A 208 2.77 9.27 11.87
C GLN A 208 4.29 9.28 11.64
N SER A 209 4.80 10.17 10.79
CA SER A 209 6.24 10.34 10.61
C SER A 209 6.91 10.96 11.84
N LEU A 210 6.27 11.92 12.50
CA LEU A 210 6.71 12.44 13.80
C LEU A 210 6.67 11.36 14.89
N LYS A 211 5.64 10.50 14.91
CA LYS A 211 5.57 9.34 15.83
C LYS A 211 6.77 8.40 15.64
N ARG A 212 7.12 8.06 14.39
CA ARG A 212 8.30 7.24 14.07
C ARG A 212 9.59 7.90 14.56
N LEU A 213 9.80 9.17 14.23
CA LEU A 213 10.95 9.97 14.70
C LEU A 213 11.06 9.99 16.23
N MET A 214 9.94 10.16 16.94
CA MET A 214 9.91 10.10 18.40
C MET A 214 10.36 8.74 18.94
N ILE A 215 9.88 7.64 18.35
CA ILE A 215 10.26 6.26 18.73
C ILE A 215 11.75 5.99 18.47
N GLU A 216 12.27 6.41 17.32
CA GLU A 216 13.68 6.27 16.95
C GLU A 216 14.58 7.03 17.94
N ASN A 217 14.23 8.28 18.25
CA ASN A 217 15.05 9.12 19.13
C ASN A 217 14.95 8.68 20.59
N MET A 218 13.77 8.25 21.06
CA MET A 218 13.63 7.54 22.35
C MET A 218 14.54 6.30 22.42
N THR A 219 14.51 5.46 21.39
CA THR A 219 15.31 4.23 21.33
C THR A 219 16.81 4.54 21.35
N LYS A 220 17.25 5.52 20.55
CA LYS A 220 18.65 5.97 20.43
C LYS A 220 19.20 6.61 21.71
N ARG A 221 18.42 7.50 22.35
CA ARG A 221 18.85 8.31 23.50
C ARG A 221 18.68 7.56 24.84
N LEU A 222 17.58 6.84 25.03
CA LEU A 222 17.24 6.20 26.31
C LEU A 222 17.60 4.72 26.39
N LYS A 223 17.83 4.04 25.25
CA LYS A 223 18.08 2.58 25.16
C LYS A 223 17.11 1.75 26.04
N PRO A 224 15.79 1.95 25.90
CA PRO A 224 14.79 1.34 26.78
C PRO A 224 14.70 -0.18 26.57
N LYS A 225 14.37 -0.93 27.62
CA LYS A 225 14.21 -2.39 27.55
C LYS A 225 12.85 -2.87 27.05
N ASN A 226 11.80 -2.04 27.11
CA ASN A 226 10.42 -2.39 26.73
C ASN A 226 9.65 -1.14 26.23
N LEU A 227 10.06 -0.53 25.12
CA LEU A 227 9.36 0.64 24.57
C LEU A 227 8.05 0.21 23.87
N LYS A 228 6.92 0.73 24.35
CA LYS A 228 5.60 0.59 23.73
C LYS A 228 4.95 1.96 23.61
N PHE A 229 4.58 2.37 22.39
CA PHE A 229 3.84 3.61 22.12
C PHE A 229 2.53 3.29 21.40
N ALA A 230 1.53 2.89 22.20
CA ALA A 230 0.18 2.58 21.76
C ALA A 230 -0.62 3.88 21.56
N THR A 231 -1.31 3.95 20.42
CA THR A 231 -2.15 5.09 20.01
C THR A 231 -3.42 4.58 19.29
N GLN A 232 -3.82 3.36 19.62
CA GLN A 232 -4.95 2.62 19.03
C GLN A 232 -6.13 2.63 19.99
N ASP A 233 -7.29 2.27 19.44
CA ASP A 233 -8.61 2.82 19.77
C ASP A 233 -9.14 2.61 21.20
N LYS A 234 -8.39 1.98 22.09
CA LYS A 234 -8.78 1.78 23.49
C LYS A 234 -7.73 2.16 24.53
N LEU A 235 -6.51 2.52 24.12
CA LEU A 235 -5.42 2.81 25.04
C LEU A 235 -4.32 3.69 24.40
N GLU A 236 -4.36 4.99 24.67
CA GLU A 236 -3.27 5.92 24.32
C GLU A 236 -2.23 5.93 25.45
N ARG A 237 -1.12 5.20 25.23
CA ARG A 237 -0.14 4.89 26.27
C ARG A 237 1.29 4.82 25.74
N LEU A 238 2.20 5.52 26.42
CA LEU A 238 3.64 5.44 26.21
C LEU A 238 4.30 4.82 27.46
N SER A 239 4.81 3.61 27.33
CA SER A 239 5.49 2.87 28.39
C SER A 239 6.92 2.52 27.98
N LEU A 240 7.90 2.77 28.84
CA LEU A 240 9.29 2.35 28.65
C LEU A 240 10.03 2.18 29.97
N SER A 241 11.04 1.30 29.98
CA SER A 241 11.94 1.11 31.13
C SER A 241 13.38 1.45 30.75
N THR A 242 14.01 2.39 31.46
CA THR A 242 15.41 2.82 31.24
C THR A 242 16.12 3.07 32.56
N LYS A 243 17.43 2.78 32.65
CA LYS A 243 18.29 2.99 33.84
C LYS A 243 17.76 2.43 35.19
N GLY A 244 16.79 1.50 35.17
CA GLY A 244 16.14 0.97 36.38
C GLY A 244 14.90 1.76 36.84
N GLN A 245 14.42 2.66 36.00
CA GLN A 245 13.17 3.42 36.15
C GLN A 245 12.19 2.97 35.06
N THR A 246 10.95 2.65 35.43
CA THR A 246 9.85 2.48 34.47
C THR A 246 9.05 3.76 34.41
N ILE A 247 8.87 4.30 33.21
CA ILE A 247 8.07 5.49 32.90
C ILE A 247 6.85 5.00 32.11
N ASP A 248 5.67 5.23 32.65
CA ASP A 248 4.41 4.81 32.05
C ASP A 248 3.43 5.99 32.05
N LEU A 249 3.08 6.43 30.85
CA LEU A 249 2.23 7.58 30.55
C LEU A 249 0.94 7.09 29.91
N GLU A 250 -0.19 7.25 30.60
CA GLU A 250 -1.50 6.74 30.17
C GLU A 250 -2.53 7.88 30.11
N ARG A 251 -3.24 8.02 28.98
CA ARG A 251 -4.49 8.81 28.94
C ARG A 251 -5.62 8.00 29.57
N ARG A 252 -6.34 8.61 30.51
CA ARG A 252 -7.52 8.00 31.15
C ARG A 252 -8.80 8.72 30.76
N GLY A 253 -9.39 8.34 29.62
CA GLY A 253 -10.66 8.89 29.13
C GLY A 253 -10.68 10.42 29.16
N ASP A 254 -11.72 10.99 29.76
CA ASP A 254 -11.97 12.42 29.88
C ASP A 254 -10.96 13.18 30.77
N ALA A 255 -10.06 12.50 31.48
CA ALA A 255 -9.09 13.16 32.37
C ALA A 255 -8.11 14.07 31.61
N PHE A 256 -7.76 13.74 30.36
CA PHE A 256 -6.91 14.58 29.52
C PHE A 256 -7.69 15.78 28.97
N GLN A 257 -7.47 16.93 29.59
CA GLN A 257 -8.05 18.21 29.19
C GLN A 257 -6.94 19.20 28.84
N ILE A 258 -7.18 19.98 27.78
CA ILE A 258 -6.31 21.07 27.36
C ILE A 258 -6.96 22.39 27.78
N ASP A 259 -6.19 23.26 28.40
CA ASP A 259 -6.65 24.61 28.76
C ASP A 259 -6.77 25.47 27.50
N GLY A 260 -7.98 25.95 27.21
CA GLY A 260 -8.30 26.77 26.03
C GLY A 260 -8.65 25.96 24.78
N PRO A 261 -8.74 26.60 23.60
CA PRO A 261 -9.12 25.93 22.36
C PRO A 261 -8.05 24.94 21.89
N LEU A 262 -8.48 23.75 21.47
CA LEU A 262 -7.60 22.71 20.93
C LEU A 262 -6.70 23.23 19.80
N LEU A 263 -7.28 24.01 18.89
CA LEU A 263 -6.60 24.75 17.82
C LEU A 263 -7.04 26.22 17.87
N PRO A 264 -6.22 27.14 18.41
CA PRO A 264 -6.50 28.59 18.41
C PRO A 264 -6.58 29.13 16.98
N ASN A 265 -7.52 30.06 16.72
CA ASN A 265 -7.69 30.65 15.39
C ASN A 265 -6.66 31.75 15.09
N GLU A 266 -5.94 32.23 16.12
CA GLU A 266 -4.83 33.16 16.03
C GLU A 266 -3.57 32.46 15.47
N ASN A 267 -3.27 31.27 15.99
CA ASN A 267 -2.05 30.51 15.72
C ASN A 267 -2.07 29.89 14.31
N LYS A 268 -1.48 30.59 13.33
CA LYS A 268 -1.45 30.26 11.89
C LYS A 268 -0.05 29.96 11.38
N ASN A 269 0.98 30.34 12.12
CA ASN A 269 2.40 30.14 11.83
C ASN A 269 3.02 29.24 12.91
N PRO A 270 4.11 28.50 12.61
CA PRO A 270 4.78 27.68 13.61
C PRO A 270 5.24 28.48 14.84
N ASP A 271 5.64 29.74 14.66
CA ASP A 271 6.20 30.54 15.75
C ASP A 271 5.15 31.05 16.76
N ASP A 272 3.86 31.06 16.37
CA ASP A 272 2.74 31.38 17.28
C ASP A 272 2.59 30.33 18.40
N TRP A 273 3.20 29.15 18.22
CA TRP A 273 3.14 28.02 19.16
C TRP A 273 4.32 27.95 20.15
N HIS A 274 5.34 28.82 20.06
CA HIS A 274 6.48 28.84 21.00
C HIS A 274 6.08 29.08 22.46
N SER A 275 4.91 29.66 22.71
CA SER A 275 4.33 29.79 24.05
C SER A 275 4.06 28.46 24.75
N PHE A 276 4.08 27.35 24.02
CA PHE A 276 3.95 25.99 24.53
C PHE A 276 5.28 25.23 24.67
N SER A 277 6.44 25.82 24.31
CA SER A 277 7.74 25.14 24.36
C SER A 277 8.15 24.75 25.78
N LEU A 278 8.85 23.63 25.92
CA LEU A 278 9.31 23.13 27.21
C LEU A 278 10.52 23.93 27.70
N GLU A 279 10.32 24.73 28.75
CA GLU A 279 11.39 25.32 29.55
C GLU A 279 12.02 24.25 30.47
N ILE A 280 13.13 23.66 30.04
CA ILE A 280 13.96 22.82 30.91
C ILE A 280 14.75 23.76 31.82
N LYS A 281 14.25 23.96 33.05
CA LYS A 281 15.00 24.66 34.09
C LYS A 281 16.05 23.71 34.63
N GLU A 282 17.32 24.02 34.38
CA GLU A 282 18.42 23.37 35.09
C GLU A 282 18.28 23.73 36.58
N GLU A 283 17.97 22.75 37.42
CA GLU A 283 18.03 22.91 38.86
C GLU A 283 19.50 23.14 39.24
N MET A 284 19.90 24.40 39.42
CA MET A 284 21.18 24.72 40.05
C MET A 284 21.23 24.01 41.41
N ASP A 285 22.32 23.29 41.69
CA ASP A 285 22.52 22.47 42.90
C ASP A 285 22.26 23.24 44.21
N GLN A 286 21.01 23.32 44.64
CA GLN A 286 20.61 23.83 45.95
C GLN A 286 20.88 22.78 47.03
N SER A 287 22.17 22.56 47.25
CA SER A 287 22.77 21.72 48.28
C SER A 287 22.60 22.32 49.69
N SER A 288 21.37 22.62 50.12
CA SER A 288 21.03 22.94 51.52
C SER A 288 19.52 23.08 51.81
N ILE A 289 18.77 21.97 51.84
CA ILE A 289 17.47 21.91 52.52
C ILE A 289 17.46 20.67 53.46
N PRO A 290 17.19 20.83 54.77
CA PRO A 290 17.30 19.75 55.74
C PRO A 290 16.13 18.74 55.67
N PRO A 291 16.34 17.47 56.08
CA PRO A 291 15.39 16.39 55.84
C PRO A 291 14.15 16.47 56.75
N SER A 292 12.98 16.81 56.18
CA SER A 292 11.70 16.79 56.89
C SER A 292 10.93 15.48 56.69
N LYS A 293 10.99 14.64 57.73
CA LYS A 293 10.01 13.59 58.12
C LYS A 293 9.34 12.78 57.00
N ILE A 294 9.92 11.61 56.73
CA ILE A 294 9.27 10.47 56.08
C ILE A 294 7.97 10.11 56.83
N GLN A 295 6.80 10.36 56.23
CA GLN A 295 5.53 9.79 56.71
C GLN A 295 5.38 8.34 56.21
N LYS A 296 5.28 7.40 57.15
CA LYS A 296 5.06 5.97 56.86
C LYS A 296 3.68 5.77 56.22
N ARG A 297 3.63 5.10 55.06
CA ARG A 297 2.38 4.58 54.48
C ARG A 297 1.72 3.58 55.44
N ARG A 298 0.48 3.84 55.84
CA ARG A 298 -0.35 2.90 56.61
C ARG A 298 -1.06 1.98 55.60
N ARG A 299 -0.65 0.70 55.52
CA ARG A 299 -1.49 -0.33 54.87
C ARG A 299 -2.71 -0.54 55.76
N VAL A 300 -3.91 -0.45 55.19
CA VAL A 300 -5.12 -1.00 55.79
C VAL A 300 -5.33 -2.36 55.14
N ILE A 301 -5.37 -3.39 55.97
CA ILE A 301 -5.83 -4.73 55.61
C ILE A 301 -7.29 -4.79 56.05
N ILE A 302 -8.17 -5.30 55.19
CA ILE A 302 -9.52 -5.70 55.57
C ILE A 302 -9.66 -7.14 55.10
N ASP A 303 -9.73 -8.06 56.05
CA ASP A 303 -10.02 -9.47 55.85
C ASP A 303 -11.25 -9.83 56.71
N SER A 304 -12.12 -10.66 56.12
CA SER A 304 -13.10 -11.58 56.75
C SER A 304 -14.30 -11.03 57.55
N ASP A 305 -15.48 -11.52 57.15
CA ASP A 305 -16.54 -12.21 57.92
C ASP A 305 -16.83 -11.76 59.39
N ASP A 306 -18.07 -11.66 59.87
CA ASP A 306 -19.18 -12.62 59.69
C ASP A 306 -20.51 -12.03 60.25
N GLY A 307 -21.63 -12.70 60.00
CA GLY A 307 -22.71 -12.85 60.99
C GLY A 307 -23.77 -11.74 61.24
N SER A 308 -25.02 -12.12 60.95
CA SER A 308 -26.27 -11.79 61.67
C SER A 308 -26.83 -10.35 61.71
N ASP A 309 -27.92 -10.18 60.94
CA ASP A 309 -29.30 -9.91 61.40
C ASP A 309 -29.70 -8.66 62.21
N ASN A 310 -30.84 -8.14 61.74
CA ASN A 310 -31.95 -7.45 62.42
C ASN A 310 -32.02 -5.91 62.54
N ASP A 311 -33.10 -5.44 61.90
CA ASP A 311 -34.13 -4.51 62.39
C ASP A 311 -33.89 -2.98 62.38
N ASP A 312 -34.59 -2.39 61.40
CA ASP A 312 -35.58 -1.32 61.55
C ASP A 312 -35.27 0.18 61.35
N GLU A 313 -36.12 0.71 60.46
CA GLU A 313 -36.75 2.04 60.39
C GLU A 313 -35.90 3.33 60.34
N ARG A 314 -35.69 3.77 59.08
CA ARG A 314 -36.14 5.06 58.52
C ARG A 314 -35.96 6.33 59.39
N GLU A 315 -35.04 7.20 58.96
CA GLU A 315 -35.16 8.65 59.19
C GLU A 315 -35.10 9.48 57.90
N ASP A 316 -35.80 10.61 57.94
CA ASP A 316 -36.05 11.52 56.82
C ASP A 316 -34.98 12.62 56.66
N ALA A 317 -34.51 12.76 55.42
CA ALA A 317 -34.39 14.06 54.75
C ALA A 317 -33.39 15.11 55.38
N PRO A 318 -33.33 16.39 54.93
CA PRO A 318 -32.17 16.73 54.08
C PRO A 318 -31.47 18.10 54.30
N LYS A 319 -30.27 18.23 53.69
CA LYS A 319 -29.67 19.49 53.16
C LYS A 319 -29.41 20.66 54.14
N LYS A 320 -28.13 20.95 54.43
CA LYS A 320 -27.38 22.09 53.81
C LYS A 320 -25.93 22.30 54.31
N LYS A 321 -25.08 22.71 53.34
CA LYS A 321 -23.90 23.60 53.47
C LYS A 321 -22.74 23.20 54.41
N GLY A 322 -21.67 22.68 53.80
CA GLY A 322 -20.30 22.79 54.32
C GLY A 322 -19.35 23.27 53.22
N LYS A 323 -19.03 24.58 53.20
CA LYS A 323 -18.01 25.14 52.29
C LYS A 323 -16.63 24.68 52.81
N ARG A 324 -15.90 23.85 52.04
CA ARG A 324 -14.46 23.68 52.24
C ARG A 324 -13.71 24.21 51.02
N GLN A 325 -13.07 25.36 51.20
CA GLN A 325 -11.91 25.72 50.37
C GLN A 325 -10.82 24.68 50.65
N ASN A 326 -10.13 24.21 49.61
CA ASN A 326 -8.80 23.65 49.75
C ASN A 326 -7.99 23.91 48.48
N ASN A 327 -7.03 24.83 48.64
CA ASN A 327 -5.78 25.03 47.92
C ASN A 327 -5.67 24.62 46.44
N LYS A 328 -5.48 25.65 45.60
CA LYS A 328 -4.81 25.54 44.31
C LYS A 328 -3.37 25.06 44.50
N THR A 329 -3.04 23.88 43.99
CA THR A 329 -1.68 23.47 43.62
C THR A 329 -1.77 22.54 42.42
N SER A 330 -1.10 22.92 41.32
CA SER A 330 -0.86 22.14 40.09
C SER A 330 -2.05 21.32 39.56
N GLN A 331 -2.75 21.83 38.54
CA GLN A 331 -3.60 20.99 37.67
C GLN A 331 -2.72 19.91 37.03
N ALA A 332 -2.91 18.66 37.44
CA ALA A 332 -2.27 17.53 36.80
C ALA A 332 -2.79 17.41 35.36
N SER A 333 -1.89 17.14 34.41
CA SER A 333 -2.15 17.22 32.97
C SER A 333 -3.07 16.13 32.39
N GLY A 334 -3.91 15.50 33.20
CA GLY A 334 -4.80 14.38 32.83
C GLY A 334 -4.12 13.05 32.47
N LEU A 335 -2.92 13.14 31.91
CA LEU A 335 -1.99 12.05 31.71
C LEU A 335 -1.55 11.48 33.07
N VAL A 336 -1.84 10.21 33.32
CA VAL A 336 -1.33 9.52 34.50
C VAL A 336 0.12 9.16 34.26
N VAL A 337 1.00 9.78 35.03
CA VAL A 337 2.44 9.53 35.03
C VAL A 337 2.77 8.57 36.16
N ARG A 338 3.09 7.32 35.83
CA ARG A 338 3.64 6.35 36.77
C ARG A 338 5.15 6.27 36.57
N VAL A 339 5.87 6.47 37.67
CA VAL A 339 7.34 6.37 37.72
C VAL A 339 7.72 5.44 38.85
N ASP A 340 8.06 4.21 38.49
CA ASP A 340 8.53 3.21 39.45
C ASP A 340 10.06 3.15 39.40
N SER A 341 10.70 3.47 40.53
CA SER A 341 12.16 3.56 40.70
C SER A 341 12.73 2.54 41.70
N SER A 342 11.90 1.59 42.15
CA SER A 342 12.30 0.55 43.10
C SER A 342 13.27 -0.45 42.46
N ARG A 343 14.57 -0.28 42.73
CA ARG A 343 15.55 -1.36 42.57
C ARG A 343 15.18 -2.55 43.46
N THR A 344 15.43 -3.74 42.93
CA THR A 344 15.34 -5.07 43.59
C THR A 344 13.99 -5.43 44.21
N ASN A 345 13.24 -6.27 43.50
CA ASN A 345 13.16 -7.68 43.88
C ASN A 345 13.15 -8.55 42.63
N ALA A 346 13.64 -9.79 42.74
CA ALA A 346 13.66 -10.72 41.62
C ALA A 346 12.22 -11.05 41.23
N GLU A 347 11.84 -10.72 39.99
CA GLU A 347 10.65 -11.25 39.37
C GLU A 347 10.83 -12.78 39.29
N LYS A 348 10.07 -13.52 40.11
CA LYS A 348 9.77 -14.89 39.74
C LYS A 348 8.98 -14.81 38.44
N GLU A 349 9.44 -15.52 37.42
CA GLU A 349 8.67 -15.71 36.20
C GLU A 349 7.44 -16.56 36.52
N ASP A 350 6.38 -15.91 37.02
CA ASP A 350 5.05 -16.51 37.03
C ASP A 350 4.72 -16.83 35.57
N SER A 351 4.71 -18.12 35.27
CA SER A 351 4.71 -18.59 33.89
C SER A 351 3.56 -17.96 33.10
N LEU A 352 3.81 -17.67 31.83
CA LEU A 352 2.84 -17.01 30.95
C LEU A 352 1.49 -17.75 30.87
N ALA A 353 1.46 -19.05 31.20
CA ALA A 353 0.25 -19.85 31.37
C ALA A 353 -0.57 -19.52 32.64
N ALA A 354 0.09 -19.24 33.77
CA ALA A 354 -0.56 -18.89 35.03
C ALA A 354 -1.26 -17.52 34.94
N ILE A 355 -0.58 -16.52 34.38
CA ILE A 355 -1.19 -15.18 34.17
C ILE A 355 -2.36 -15.28 33.16
N LYS A 356 -2.24 -16.12 32.12
CA LYS A 356 -3.32 -16.35 31.16
C LYS A 356 -4.57 -17.00 31.77
N SER A 357 -4.42 -17.99 32.67
CA SER A 357 -5.59 -18.59 33.33
C SER A 357 -6.22 -17.65 34.38
N GLN A 358 -5.42 -16.81 35.03
CA GLN A 358 -5.89 -15.91 36.10
C GLN A 358 -6.71 -14.72 35.58
N VAL A 359 -6.48 -14.27 34.34
CA VAL A 359 -7.19 -13.13 33.72
C VAL A 359 -8.40 -13.60 32.89
N GLY A 360 -8.57 -14.91 32.67
CA GLY A 360 -9.75 -15.49 32.00
C GLY A 360 -9.88 -15.18 30.50
N ILE A 361 -8.89 -14.53 29.89
CA ILE A 361 -8.90 -14.19 28.47
C ILE A 361 -8.42 -15.40 27.67
N SER A 362 -9.34 -15.98 26.90
CA SER A 362 -9.04 -17.05 25.95
C SER A 362 -7.97 -16.58 24.95
N THR A 363 -6.97 -17.43 24.72
CA THR A 363 -5.94 -17.15 23.72
C THR A 363 -6.49 -17.18 22.29
N GLN A 364 -7.60 -17.89 22.04
CA GLN A 364 -8.26 -17.86 20.74
C GLN A 364 -8.88 -16.49 20.47
N ASP A 365 -9.42 -15.82 21.48
CA ASP A 365 -10.09 -14.51 21.33
C ASP A 365 -9.08 -13.40 20.97
N LEU A 366 -7.85 -13.50 21.47
CA LEU A 366 -6.75 -12.60 21.12
C LEU A 366 -6.16 -12.89 19.74
N GLU A 367 -6.09 -14.16 19.33
CA GLU A 367 -5.69 -14.54 17.97
C GLU A 367 -6.76 -14.04 16.96
N GLN A 368 -8.05 -14.23 17.25
CA GLN A 368 -9.18 -13.69 16.45
C GLN A 368 -9.18 -12.16 16.40
N ALA A 369 -8.99 -11.47 17.53
CA ALA A 369 -8.94 -10.00 17.54
C ALA A 369 -7.77 -9.43 16.72
N ARG A 370 -6.67 -10.19 16.60
CA ARG A 370 -5.56 -9.85 15.73
C ARG A 370 -5.88 -10.12 14.26
N GLU A 371 -6.50 -11.26 13.97
CA GLU A 371 -6.96 -11.63 12.62
C GLU A 371 -7.91 -10.57 12.05
N ILE A 372 -8.88 -10.12 12.85
CA ILE A 372 -9.82 -9.02 12.51
C ILE A 372 -9.09 -7.70 12.20
N LEU A 373 -8.08 -7.31 13.00
CA LEU A 373 -7.33 -6.06 12.76
C LEU A 373 -6.39 -6.13 11.54
N GLU A 374 -5.91 -7.32 11.18
CA GLU A 374 -5.15 -7.55 9.94
C GLU A 374 -6.10 -7.52 8.71
N GLU A 375 -7.33 -8.05 8.84
CA GLU A 375 -8.41 -7.90 7.83
C GLU A 375 -8.88 -6.45 7.64
N GLU A 376 -8.99 -5.64 8.70
CA GLU A 376 -9.43 -4.23 8.61
C GLU A 376 -8.41 -3.35 7.87
N ASN A 377 -7.11 -3.52 8.11
CA ASN A 377 -6.06 -2.77 7.38
C ASN A 377 -5.97 -3.21 5.89
N ALA A 378 -6.20 -4.49 5.62
CA ALA A 378 -6.39 -4.99 4.27
C ALA A 378 -7.59 -4.31 3.58
N SER A 379 -8.72 -4.17 4.29
CA SER A 379 -9.94 -3.55 3.75
C SER A 379 -9.75 -2.09 3.32
N THR A 380 -8.98 -1.28 4.05
CA THR A 380 -8.79 0.15 3.70
C THR A 380 -7.94 0.34 2.44
N LYS A 381 -6.95 -0.52 2.18
CA LYS A 381 -6.21 -0.53 0.90
C LYS A 381 -7.06 -1.02 -0.27
N LYS A 382 -8.00 -1.94 0.00
CA LYS A 382 -8.95 -2.52 -0.97
C LYS A 382 -9.94 -1.50 -1.52
N VAL A 383 -10.40 -0.57 -0.65
CA VAL A 383 -11.35 0.50 -1.03
C VAL A 383 -10.76 1.49 -2.05
N PHE A 384 -9.48 1.84 -1.92
CA PHE A 384 -8.86 2.91 -2.73
C PHE A 384 -8.78 2.60 -4.24
N GLU A 385 -8.45 1.36 -4.64
CA GLU A 385 -8.37 1.01 -6.07
C GLU A 385 -9.77 0.82 -6.69
N ASP A 386 -10.70 0.21 -5.96
CA ASP A 386 -12.09 0.11 -6.39
C ASP A 386 -12.71 1.50 -6.58
N GLU A 387 -12.41 2.44 -5.68
CA GLU A 387 -12.83 3.84 -5.80
C GLU A 387 -12.22 4.53 -7.03
N LYS A 388 -10.93 4.29 -7.31
CA LYS A 388 -10.24 4.80 -8.51
C LYS A 388 -10.89 4.30 -9.80
N VAL A 389 -11.15 3.00 -9.90
CA VAL A 389 -11.87 2.39 -11.04
C VAL A 389 -13.28 2.96 -11.16
N LEU A 390 -14.06 2.99 -10.06
CA LEU A 390 -15.42 3.55 -10.04
C LEU A 390 -15.47 5.04 -10.41
N ARG A 391 -14.47 5.84 -10.03
CA ARG A 391 -14.33 7.26 -10.42
C ARG A 391 -14.12 7.38 -11.92
N LEU A 392 -13.24 6.56 -12.50
CA LEU A 392 -12.96 6.55 -13.94
C LEU A 392 -14.13 6.01 -14.76
N GLU A 393 -14.84 4.98 -14.28
CA GLU A 393 -16.11 4.52 -14.88
C GLU A 393 -17.15 5.65 -14.91
N LYS A 394 -17.30 6.42 -13.81
CA LYS A 394 -18.21 7.57 -13.75
C LYS A 394 -17.80 8.68 -14.74
N ILE A 395 -16.50 8.91 -14.93
CA ILE A 395 -15.98 9.86 -15.93
C ILE A 395 -16.35 9.40 -17.34
N LEU A 396 -16.02 8.16 -17.72
CA LEU A 396 -16.35 7.62 -19.04
C LEU A 396 -17.86 7.68 -19.32
N ARG A 397 -18.71 7.32 -18.34
CA ARG A 397 -20.17 7.44 -18.45
C ARG A 397 -20.63 8.90 -18.63
N ARG A 398 -19.97 9.88 -17.98
CA ARG A 398 -20.27 11.32 -18.16
C ARG A 398 -19.87 11.83 -19.55
N VAL A 399 -18.76 11.37 -20.12
CA VAL A 399 -18.33 11.74 -21.48
C VAL A 399 -19.30 11.17 -22.53
N LEU A 400 -19.65 9.88 -22.41
CA LEU A 400 -20.57 9.19 -23.32
C LEU A 400 -22.03 9.69 -23.24
N ALA A 401 -22.41 10.42 -22.20
CA ALA A 401 -23.76 10.92 -21.97
C ALA A 401 -23.95 12.41 -22.36
N ARG A 402 -23.00 12.99 -23.08
CA ARG A 402 -23.13 14.35 -23.64
C ARG A 402 -23.89 14.35 -24.96
N ASP A 403 -24.58 15.45 -25.25
CA ASP A 403 -25.32 15.62 -26.51
C ASP A 403 -24.38 15.70 -27.73
N GLU A 404 -23.15 16.23 -27.52
CA GLU A 404 -22.03 16.19 -28.47
C GLU A 404 -20.88 15.39 -27.83
N ILE A 405 -20.42 14.33 -28.51
CA ILE A 405 -19.39 13.42 -28.01
C ILE A 405 -18.07 13.69 -28.73
N ASP A 406 -17.03 14.09 -28.00
CA ASP A 406 -15.66 14.13 -28.51
C ASP A 406 -15.05 12.73 -28.48
N GLU A 407 -14.73 12.17 -29.65
CA GLU A 407 -14.14 10.84 -29.78
C GLU A 407 -12.76 10.73 -29.09
N ASN A 408 -12.00 11.83 -29.00
CA ASN A 408 -10.71 11.85 -28.31
C ASN A 408 -10.89 11.79 -26.79
N GLU A 409 -11.85 12.54 -26.24
CA GLU A 409 -12.16 12.48 -24.80
C GLU A 409 -12.71 11.10 -24.39
N VAL A 410 -13.51 10.46 -25.26
CA VAL A 410 -13.95 9.07 -25.07
C VAL A 410 -12.76 8.10 -25.10
N TRP A 411 -11.81 8.33 -26.00
CA TRP A 411 -10.60 7.52 -26.12
C TRP A 411 -9.74 7.60 -24.84
N ASP A 412 -9.44 8.81 -24.38
CA ASP A 412 -8.62 9.05 -23.20
C ASP A 412 -9.30 8.53 -21.92
N ALA A 413 -10.61 8.76 -21.77
CA ALA A 413 -11.38 8.22 -20.64
C ALA A 413 -11.40 6.68 -20.62
N ARG A 414 -11.46 6.03 -21.79
CA ARG A 414 -11.31 4.57 -21.91
C ARG A 414 -9.92 4.10 -21.53
N GLU A 415 -8.88 4.77 -22.01
CA GLU A 415 -7.50 4.36 -21.73
C GLU A 415 -7.12 4.53 -20.25
N CYS A 416 -7.53 5.62 -19.61
CA CYS A 416 -7.36 5.79 -18.17
C CYS A 416 -8.08 4.71 -17.36
N LEU A 417 -9.33 4.38 -17.72
CA LEU A 417 -10.09 3.31 -17.05
C LEU A 417 -9.44 1.93 -17.26
N ARG A 418 -9.04 1.60 -18.50
CA ARG A 418 -8.35 0.35 -18.85
C ARG A 418 -7.06 0.19 -18.05
N TYR A 419 -6.26 1.26 -17.93
CA TYR A 419 -5.04 1.27 -17.12
C TYR A 419 -5.36 0.96 -15.65
N ALA A 420 -6.31 1.68 -15.05
CA ALA A 420 -6.69 1.50 -13.65
C ALA A 420 -7.26 0.09 -13.37
N CYS A 421 -8.03 -0.48 -14.29
CA CYS A 421 -8.50 -1.87 -14.20
C CYS A 421 -7.31 -2.86 -14.21
N MET A 422 -6.32 -2.69 -15.10
CA MET A 422 -5.14 -3.57 -15.12
C MET A 422 -4.30 -3.46 -13.84
N GLU A 423 -4.13 -2.24 -13.32
CA GLU A 423 -3.41 -1.97 -12.06
C GLU A 423 -4.12 -2.59 -10.85
N ALA A 424 -5.43 -2.35 -10.71
CA ALA A 424 -6.26 -2.95 -9.67
C ALA A 424 -6.27 -4.49 -9.77
N GLY A 425 -6.42 -5.04 -10.98
CA GLY A 425 -6.39 -6.48 -11.22
C GLY A 425 -5.07 -7.13 -10.83
N ASN A 426 -3.93 -6.53 -11.22
CA ASN A 426 -2.60 -7.00 -10.83
C ASN A 426 -2.43 -6.98 -9.30
N LYS A 427 -2.91 -5.92 -8.62
CA LYS A 427 -2.87 -5.81 -7.16
C LYS A 427 -3.74 -6.88 -6.49
N TYR A 428 -4.95 -7.11 -6.98
CA TYR A 428 -5.84 -8.17 -6.49
C TYR A 428 -5.33 -9.59 -6.70
N LEU A 429 -4.44 -9.80 -7.68
CA LEU A 429 -3.80 -11.08 -7.98
C LEU A 429 -2.54 -11.34 -7.13
N TRP A 430 -1.74 -10.30 -6.86
CA TRP A 430 -0.39 -10.47 -6.27
C TRP A 430 -0.19 -9.89 -4.86
N ASP A 431 -1.03 -8.95 -4.40
CA ASP A 431 -0.91 -8.40 -3.04
C ASP A 431 -1.57 -9.36 -2.02
N SER A 432 -0.75 -10.04 -1.22
CA SER A 432 -1.20 -10.99 -0.20
C SER A 432 -2.09 -10.38 0.88
N SER A 433 -2.09 -9.05 1.04
CA SER A 433 -3.01 -8.34 1.93
C SER A 433 -4.35 -8.00 1.29
N VAL A 434 -4.50 -8.07 -0.04
CA VAL A 434 -5.72 -7.65 -0.76
C VAL A 434 -6.37 -8.81 -1.55
N GLY A 435 -5.62 -9.89 -1.75
CA GLY A 435 -5.91 -11.09 -2.55
C GLY A 435 -7.39 -11.44 -2.72
N CYS A 436 -7.91 -11.20 -3.91
CA CYS A 436 -9.28 -11.56 -4.28
C CYS A 436 -9.32 -11.85 -5.77
N VAL A 437 -9.04 -13.10 -6.14
CA VAL A 437 -8.80 -13.46 -7.54
C VAL A 437 -10.06 -13.31 -8.39
N GLU A 438 -11.26 -13.50 -7.82
CA GLU A 438 -12.52 -13.14 -8.47
C GLU A 438 -12.60 -11.64 -8.86
N LYS A 439 -12.11 -10.71 -8.02
CA LYS A 439 -12.01 -9.28 -8.38
C LYS A 439 -10.88 -8.98 -9.35
N ALA A 440 -9.77 -9.73 -9.31
CA ALA A 440 -8.72 -9.63 -10.32
C ALA A 440 -9.30 -9.94 -11.71
N ILE A 441 -10.04 -11.05 -11.82
CA ILE A 441 -10.73 -11.45 -13.05
C ILE A 441 -11.73 -10.39 -13.51
N GLU A 442 -12.60 -9.86 -12.63
CA GLU A 442 -13.56 -8.80 -13.01
C GLU A 442 -12.84 -7.57 -13.62
N ASN A 443 -11.76 -7.11 -12.99
CA ASN A 443 -11.01 -5.97 -13.48
C ASN A 443 -10.30 -6.25 -14.83
N PHE A 444 -9.69 -7.43 -15.00
CA PHE A 444 -9.09 -7.79 -16.28
C PHE A 444 -10.14 -8.02 -17.40
N GLU A 445 -11.33 -8.53 -17.06
CA GLU A 445 -12.47 -8.64 -17.99
C GLU A 445 -12.94 -7.25 -18.45
N LYS A 446 -13.09 -6.28 -17.55
CA LYS A 446 -13.38 -4.88 -17.91
C LYS A 446 -12.30 -4.28 -18.80
N ALA A 447 -11.03 -4.51 -18.49
CA ALA A 447 -9.91 -4.03 -19.31
C ALA A 447 -9.96 -4.62 -20.73
N LYS A 448 -10.25 -5.93 -20.86
CA LYS A 448 -10.45 -6.62 -22.14
C LYS A 448 -11.62 -6.02 -22.94
N GLU A 449 -12.78 -5.81 -22.30
CA GLU A 449 -13.95 -5.20 -22.95
C GLU A 449 -13.64 -3.81 -23.50
N ILE A 450 -12.96 -2.96 -22.72
CA ILE A 450 -12.58 -1.61 -23.16
C ILE A 450 -11.67 -1.64 -24.39
N VAL A 451 -10.68 -2.55 -24.41
CA VAL A 451 -9.79 -2.71 -25.56
C VAL A 451 -10.55 -3.25 -26.77
N GLU A 452 -11.49 -4.18 -26.61
CA GLU A 452 -12.36 -4.62 -27.71
C GLU A 452 -13.22 -3.48 -28.28
N LEU A 453 -13.75 -2.60 -27.43
CA LEU A 453 -14.51 -1.43 -27.86
C LEU A 453 -13.62 -0.44 -28.62
N GLN A 454 -12.38 -0.20 -28.15
CA GLN A 454 -11.38 0.62 -28.86
C GLN A 454 -11.00 0.00 -30.22
N GLN A 455 -10.78 -1.32 -30.30
CA GLN A 455 -10.52 -2.05 -31.54
C GLN A 455 -11.69 -1.91 -32.53
N LYS A 456 -12.94 -2.08 -32.06
CA LYS A 456 -14.15 -1.93 -32.89
C LYS A 456 -14.34 -0.49 -33.42
N SER A 457 -13.92 0.54 -32.68
CA SER A 457 -13.89 1.91 -33.21
C SER A 457 -12.79 2.14 -34.25
N GLN A 458 -11.57 1.62 -34.02
CA GLN A 458 -10.42 1.85 -34.92
C GLN A 458 -10.56 1.14 -36.28
N GLN A 459 -11.34 0.05 -36.38
CA GLN A 459 -11.64 -0.62 -37.66
C GLN A 459 -12.31 0.28 -38.72
N LYS A 460 -12.85 1.44 -38.33
CA LYS A 460 -13.49 2.41 -39.23
C LYS A 460 -12.54 3.52 -39.71
N VAL A 461 -11.35 3.64 -39.11
CA VAL A 461 -10.41 4.74 -39.37
C VAL A 461 -9.44 4.32 -40.48
N THR A 462 -9.20 5.22 -41.44
CA THR A 462 -8.30 4.96 -42.58
C THR A 462 -6.84 4.74 -42.14
N SER A 463 -6.10 4.04 -42.99
CA SER A 463 -4.73 3.55 -42.73
C SER A 463 -3.67 4.66 -42.71
N SER A 464 -3.64 5.44 -41.62
CA SER A 464 -2.50 6.31 -41.28
C SER A 464 -1.47 5.54 -40.43
N GLU A 465 -0.21 5.99 -40.44
CA GLU A 465 0.86 5.40 -39.62
C GLU A 465 0.52 5.47 -38.11
N ALA A 466 -0.13 6.56 -37.68
CA ALA A 466 -0.64 6.70 -36.31
C ALA A 466 -1.77 5.72 -35.97
N SER A 467 -2.72 5.48 -36.90
CA SER A 467 -3.77 4.47 -36.73
C SER A 467 -3.17 3.06 -36.56
N LEU A 468 -2.13 2.75 -37.34
CA LEU A 468 -1.45 1.46 -37.24
C LEU A 468 -0.70 1.28 -35.91
N PHE A 469 -0.02 2.30 -35.39
CA PHE A 469 0.61 2.21 -34.05
C PHE A 469 -0.44 1.97 -32.95
N VAL A 470 -1.58 2.67 -33.02
CA VAL A 470 -2.71 2.45 -32.11
C VAL A 470 -3.21 1.01 -32.21
N GLN A 471 -3.33 0.44 -33.42
CA GLN A 471 -3.72 -0.96 -33.60
C GLN A 471 -2.72 -1.95 -33.01
N LEU A 472 -1.41 -1.73 -33.19
CA LEU A 472 -0.37 -2.56 -32.55
C LEU A 472 -0.50 -2.56 -31.03
N ASN A 473 -0.64 -1.38 -30.42
CA ASN A 473 -0.81 -1.25 -28.98
C ASN A 473 -2.11 -1.94 -28.50
N LEU A 474 -3.22 -1.74 -29.20
CA LEU A 474 -4.49 -2.41 -28.86
C LEU A 474 -4.41 -3.94 -28.95
N PHE A 475 -3.69 -4.52 -29.92
CA PHE A 475 -3.51 -5.98 -29.95
C PHE A 475 -2.66 -6.46 -28.77
N TYR A 476 -1.62 -5.71 -28.38
CA TYR A 476 -0.77 -6.02 -27.24
C TYR A 476 -1.57 -6.00 -25.92
N LEU A 477 -2.30 -4.91 -25.67
CA LEU A 477 -3.12 -4.71 -24.48
C LEU A 477 -4.25 -5.75 -24.37
N HIS A 478 -4.86 -6.15 -25.50
CA HIS A 478 -5.83 -7.24 -25.53
C HIS A 478 -5.17 -8.56 -25.10
N GLY A 479 -4.00 -8.89 -25.68
CA GLY A 479 -3.21 -10.06 -25.27
C GLY A 479 -2.88 -10.06 -23.78
N GLN A 480 -2.46 -8.92 -23.21
CA GLN A 480 -2.10 -8.82 -21.79
C GLN A 480 -3.30 -9.11 -20.89
N ALA A 481 -4.47 -8.54 -21.18
CA ALA A 481 -5.68 -8.80 -20.41
C ALA A 481 -6.09 -10.29 -20.46
N LEU A 482 -6.01 -10.92 -21.64
CA LEU A 482 -6.28 -12.36 -21.81
C LEU A 482 -5.34 -13.24 -20.99
N VAL A 483 -4.03 -12.98 -21.04
CA VAL A 483 -3.04 -13.73 -20.24
C VAL A 483 -3.30 -13.54 -18.74
N ASN A 484 -3.57 -12.31 -18.28
CA ASN A 484 -3.82 -12.04 -16.87
C ASN A 484 -5.12 -12.71 -16.36
N ILE A 485 -6.20 -12.77 -17.16
CA ILE A 485 -7.40 -13.56 -16.84
C ILE A 485 -7.03 -15.05 -16.72
N GLY A 486 -6.28 -15.59 -17.69
CA GLY A 486 -5.84 -16.98 -17.68
C GLY A 486 -4.99 -17.34 -16.45
N ILE A 487 -4.00 -16.51 -16.10
CA ILE A 487 -3.16 -16.68 -14.90
C ILE A 487 -4.05 -16.70 -13.64
N SER A 488 -4.96 -15.74 -13.51
CA SER A 488 -5.89 -15.64 -12.37
C SER A 488 -6.74 -16.90 -12.22
N LEU A 489 -7.26 -17.45 -13.33
CA LEU A 489 -8.07 -18.67 -13.34
C LEU A 489 -7.26 -19.92 -12.98
N VAL A 490 -6.01 -20.04 -13.44
CA VAL A 490 -5.09 -21.13 -13.08
C VAL A 490 -4.73 -21.07 -11.59
N ASP A 491 -4.34 -19.89 -11.09
CA ASP A 491 -3.90 -19.73 -9.70
C ASP A 491 -5.06 -19.93 -8.71
N THR A 492 -6.26 -19.42 -9.01
CA THR A 492 -7.49 -19.75 -8.23
C THR A 492 -7.73 -21.26 -8.13
N SER A 493 -7.42 -21.99 -9.20
CA SER A 493 -7.65 -23.44 -9.29
C SER A 493 -6.59 -24.24 -8.53
N HIS A 494 -5.41 -23.67 -8.29
CA HIS A 494 -4.34 -24.32 -7.53
C HIS A 494 -4.61 -24.34 -6.01
N HIS A 495 -5.34 -23.35 -5.50
CA HIS A 495 -5.58 -23.14 -4.06
C HIS A 495 -6.86 -23.83 -3.50
N ARG A 496 -7.64 -24.56 -4.32
CA ARG A 496 -8.87 -25.24 -3.87
C ARG A 496 -8.74 -26.76 -4.02
N LEU A 497 -9.02 -27.49 -2.94
CA LEU A 497 -8.93 -28.96 -2.85
C LEU A 497 -9.75 -29.70 -3.92
N SER A 498 -10.84 -29.11 -4.40
CA SER A 498 -11.58 -29.57 -5.57
C SER A 498 -11.34 -28.61 -6.74
N ILE A 499 -10.42 -28.98 -7.63
CA ILE A 499 -10.09 -28.21 -8.84
C ILE A 499 -11.34 -28.14 -9.74
N PRO A 500 -11.94 -26.96 -9.97
CA PRO A 500 -13.06 -26.83 -10.89
C PRO A 500 -12.50 -26.89 -12.32
N ARG A 501 -12.51 -28.08 -12.95
CA ARG A 501 -11.99 -28.30 -14.33
C ARG A 501 -12.46 -27.23 -15.32
N VAL A 502 -13.68 -26.73 -15.14
CA VAL A 502 -14.27 -25.62 -15.91
C VAL A 502 -13.44 -24.33 -15.86
N LYS A 503 -12.92 -23.91 -14.69
CA LYS A 503 -12.09 -22.69 -14.56
C LYS A 503 -10.77 -22.84 -15.32
N VAL A 504 -10.15 -24.02 -15.26
CA VAL A 504 -8.89 -24.31 -15.97
C VAL A 504 -9.10 -24.40 -17.48
N MET A 505 -10.18 -25.03 -17.95
CA MET A 505 -10.53 -25.03 -19.37
C MET A 505 -10.76 -23.62 -19.90
N ARG A 506 -11.48 -22.77 -19.14
CA ARG A 506 -11.61 -21.34 -19.49
C ARG A 506 -10.26 -20.64 -19.55
N ALA A 507 -9.34 -20.91 -18.62
CA ALA A 507 -8.00 -20.33 -18.67
C ALA A 507 -7.25 -20.68 -19.97
N ILE A 508 -7.33 -21.94 -20.40
CA ILE A 508 -6.75 -22.43 -21.66
C ILE A 508 -7.36 -21.70 -22.87
N GLU A 509 -8.68 -21.46 -22.88
CA GLU A 509 -9.35 -20.68 -23.93
C GLU A 509 -8.86 -19.22 -24.00
N GLU A 510 -8.66 -18.56 -22.86
CA GLU A 510 -8.13 -17.19 -22.80
C GLU A 510 -6.65 -17.14 -23.25
N PHE A 511 -5.82 -18.13 -22.89
CA PHE A 511 -4.44 -18.25 -23.40
C PHE A 511 -4.38 -18.49 -24.92
N GLU A 512 -5.21 -19.37 -25.46
CA GLU A 512 -5.36 -19.55 -26.91
C GLU A 512 -5.88 -18.28 -27.61
N GLY A 513 -6.73 -17.51 -26.93
CA GLY A 513 -7.09 -16.15 -27.33
C GLY A 513 -5.86 -15.24 -27.43
N ALA A 514 -5.00 -15.24 -26.41
CA ALA A 514 -3.79 -14.42 -26.37
C ALA A 514 -2.81 -14.79 -27.50
N LYS A 515 -2.54 -16.08 -27.72
CA LYS A 515 -1.73 -16.57 -28.87
C LYS A 515 -2.24 -16.01 -30.20
N LYS A 516 -3.55 -16.05 -30.42
CA LYS A 516 -4.21 -15.50 -31.63
C LYS A 516 -4.04 -13.98 -31.77
N GLN A 517 -4.10 -13.22 -30.68
CA GLN A 517 -3.83 -11.76 -30.75
C GLN A 517 -2.35 -11.46 -31.00
N MET A 518 -1.42 -12.23 -30.42
CA MET A 518 0.02 -12.06 -30.65
C MET A 518 0.44 -12.40 -32.08
N ALA A 519 -0.17 -13.43 -32.68
CA ALA A 519 0.01 -13.74 -34.10
C ALA A 519 -0.43 -12.58 -35.02
N LYS A 520 -1.60 -11.98 -34.76
CA LYS A 520 -2.08 -10.80 -35.51
C LYS A 520 -1.15 -9.59 -35.33
N LEU A 521 -0.73 -9.32 -34.10
CA LEU A 521 0.21 -8.24 -33.77
C LEU A 521 1.51 -8.40 -34.57
N ARG A 522 2.11 -9.61 -34.59
CA ARG A 522 3.33 -9.85 -35.37
C ARG A 522 3.14 -9.69 -36.86
N SER A 523 2.00 -10.09 -37.41
CA SER A 523 1.68 -9.88 -38.82
C SER A 523 1.64 -8.37 -39.13
N LEU A 524 0.90 -7.60 -38.33
CA LEU A 524 0.78 -6.14 -38.51
C LEU A 524 2.14 -5.43 -38.32
N ALA A 525 2.89 -5.81 -37.30
CA ALA A 525 4.22 -5.27 -37.04
C ALA A 525 5.20 -5.61 -38.17
N GLY A 526 5.14 -6.83 -38.71
CA GLY A 526 5.97 -7.26 -39.84
C GLY A 526 5.75 -6.45 -41.12
N HIS A 527 4.51 -6.03 -41.40
CA HIS A 527 4.21 -5.07 -42.48
C HIS A 527 4.77 -3.67 -42.17
N THR A 528 4.77 -3.27 -40.89
CA THR A 528 5.25 -1.95 -40.43
C THR A 528 6.77 -1.84 -40.45
N SER A 529 7.50 -2.93 -40.18
CA SER A 529 8.95 -3.02 -40.29
C SER A 529 9.47 -2.84 -41.74
N GLN A 530 8.58 -2.72 -42.74
CA GLN A 530 8.89 -2.36 -44.12
C GLN A 530 8.73 -0.85 -44.41
N SER A 531 8.33 -0.05 -43.41
CA SER A 531 8.25 1.42 -43.50
C SER A 531 9.64 2.04 -43.72
N THR A 532 9.68 3.19 -44.39
CA THR A 532 10.89 4.00 -44.58
C THR A 532 11.29 4.76 -43.31
N SER A 533 10.40 4.90 -42.33
CA SER A 533 10.68 5.60 -41.07
C SER A 533 11.40 4.71 -40.06
N ARG A 534 12.67 5.03 -39.77
CA ARG A 534 13.50 4.28 -38.80
C ARG A 534 12.90 4.23 -37.39
N ALA A 535 12.06 5.20 -37.02
CA ALA A 535 11.38 5.24 -35.72
C ALA A 535 10.26 4.21 -35.63
N SER A 536 9.33 4.17 -36.60
CA SER A 536 8.23 3.20 -36.58
C SER A 536 8.71 1.78 -36.84
N VAL A 537 9.78 1.58 -37.62
CA VAL A 537 10.46 0.27 -37.72
C VAL A 537 10.96 -0.20 -36.36
N LYS A 538 11.62 0.65 -35.55
CA LYS A 538 12.08 0.28 -34.19
C LYS A 538 10.93 -0.10 -33.26
N GLU A 539 9.84 0.66 -33.32
CA GLU A 539 8.70 0.49 -32.42
C GLU A 539 7.88 -0.77 -32.75
N ALA A 540 7.58 -0.99 -34.04
CA ALA A 540 7.01 -2.25 -34.52
C ALA A 540 7.90 -3.45 -34.17
N ASN A 541 9.22 -3.25 -34.24
CA ASN A 541 10.20 -4.25 -33.84
C ASN A 541 10.10 -4.61 -32.34
N SER A 542 10.01 -3.64 -31.43
CA SER A 542 9.78 -3.93 -29.99
C SER A 542 8.48 -4.71 -29.75
N TYR A 543 7.40 -4.37 -30.46
CA TYR A 543 6.15 -5.13 -30.38
C TYR A 543 6.31 -6.59 -30.84
N ILE A 544 7.12 -6.89 -31.86
CA ILE A 544 7.41 -8.28 -32.26
C ILE A 544 8.04 -9.06 -31.09
N LEU A 545 8.97 -8.46 -30.35
CA LEU A 545 9.59 -9.10 -29.19
C LEU A 545 8.62 -9.28 -28.03
N LYS A 546 7.93 -8.21 -27.61
CA LYS A 546 6.90 -8.23 -26.55
C LYS A 546 5.79 -9.25 -26.83
N SER A 547 5.43 -9.45 -28.10
CA SER A 547 4.46 -10.49 -28.47
C SER A 547 4.96 -11.92 -28.24
N LYS A 548 6.26 -12.18 -28.38
CA LYS A 548 6.87 -13.49 -28.15
C LYS A 548 7.05 -13.77 -26.66
N GLN A 549 7.41 -12.74 -25.88
CA GLN A 549 7.42 -12.81 -24.41
C GLN A 549 6.03 -13.20 -23.89
N LEU A 550 5.00 -12.47 -24.32
CA LEU A 550 3.63 -12.69 -23.85
C LEU A 550 3.06 -14.05 -24.29
N GLU A 551 3.44 -14.53 -25.48
CA GLU A 551 3.04 -15.86 -25.96
C GLU A 551 3.80 -16.99 -25.26
N SER A 552 5.08 -16.81 -24.95
CA SER A 552 5.86 -17.73 -24.11
C SER A 552 5.23 -17.86 -22.72
N LEU A 553 4.89 -16.73 -22.08
CA LEU A 553 4.19 -16.70 -20.80
C LEU A 553 2.82 -17.39 -20.90
N ALA A 554 2.05 -17.14 -21.96
CA ALA A 554 0.77 -17.81 -22.19
C ALA A 554 0.93 -19.32 -22.31
N CYS A 555 1.90 -19.81 -23.09
CA CYS A 555 2.19 -21.24 -23.22
C CYS A 555 2.71 -21.87 -21.91
N ARG A 556 3.50 -21.13 -21.11
CA ARG A 556 3.98 -21.58 -19.79
C ARG A 556 2.82 -21.77 -18.80
N TRP A 557 1.93 -20.80 -18.69
CA TRP A 557 0.76 -20.91 -17.81
C TRP A 557 -0.34 -21.84 -18.34
N MET A 558 -0.48 -21.96 -19.66
CA MET A 558 -1.30 -23.01 -20.28
C MET A 558 -0.78 -24.40 -19.93
N GLY A 559 0.55 -24.61 -19.95
CA GLY A 559 1.19 -25.84 -19.48
C GLY A 559 0.89 -26.13 -18.01
N ARG A 560 1.00 -25.13 -17.13
CA ARG A 560 0.58 -25.24 -15.72
C ARG A 560 -0.90 -25.63 -15.58
N GLY A 561 -1.79 -25.03 -16.38
CA GLY A 561 -3.22 -25.34 -16.39
C GLY A 561 -3.50 -26.78 -16.85
N LEU A 562 -2.96 -27.19 -17.99
CA LEU A 562 -3.08 -28.55 -18.52
C LEU A 562 -2.58 -29.61 -17.50
N TRP A 563 -1.51 -29.31 -16.78
CA TRP A 563 -0.99 -30.17 -15.71
C TRP A 563 -1.98 -30.32 -14.54
N LEU A 564 -2.68 -29.26 -14.14
CA LEU A 564 -3.70 -29.30 -13.07
C LEU A 564 -4.93 -30.15 -13.41
N ILE A 565 -5.19 -30.43 -14.71
CA ILE A 565 -6.29 -31.28 -15.18
C ILE A 565 -5.80 -32.64 -15.70
N SER A 566 -4.57 -33.04 -15.34
CA SER A 566 -3.94 -34.32 -15.69
C SER A 566 -3.73 -34.57 -17.20
N GLU A 567 -3.65 -33.51 -18.00
CA GLU A 567 -3.36 -33.56 -19.44
C GLU A 567 -1.83 -33.50 -19.68
N GLU A 568 -1.09 -34.39 -19.00
CA GLU A 568 0.38 -34.40 -18.86
C GLU A 568 1.12 -34.13 -20.19
N MET A 569 0.82 -34.91 -21.25
CA MET A 569 1.50 -34.77 -22.54
C MET A 569 1.28 -33.42 -23.21
N LYS A 570 0.06 -32.85 -23.12
CA LYS A 570 -0.24 -31.53 -23.68
C LYS A 570 0.47 -30.43 -22.87
N ALA A 571 0.56 -30.61 -21.55
CA ALA A 571 1.31 -29.71 -20.69
C ALA A 571 2.80 -29.68 -21.07
N VAL A 572 3.42 -30.85 -21.27
CA VAL A 572 4.82 -30.97 -21.76
C VAL A 572 5.01 -30.21 -23.06
N THR A 573 4.17 -30.45 -24.08
CA THR A 573 4.25 -29.73 -25.36
C THR A 573 4.11 -28.21 -25.18
N SER A 574 3.21 -27.76 -24.30
CA SER A 574 3.00 -26.33 -24.01
C SER A 574 4.22 -25.68 -23.33
N PHE A 575 4.92 -26.37 -22.43
CA PHE A 575 6.18 -25.89 -21.86
C PHE A 575 7.34 -25.91 -22.86
N GLU A 576 7.41 -26.95 -23.71
CA GLU A 576 8.40 -27.01 -24.80
C GLU A 576 8.19 -25.85 -25.80
N GLU A 577 6.95 -25.57 -26.23
CA GLU A 577 6.57 -24.39 -27.01
C GLU A 577 7.03 -23.08 -26.36
N ALA A 578 6.72 -22.88 -25.06
CA ALA A 578 7.12 -21.69 -24.31
C ALA A 578 8.65 -21.47 -24.34
N SER A 579 9.44 -22.55 -24.20
CA SER A 579 10.90 -22.49 -24.27
C SER A 579 11.45 -22.20 -25.69
N GLN A 580 10.66 -22.38 -26.75
CA GLN A 580 11.09 -22.26 -28.15
C GLN A 580 10.92 -20.85 -28.73
N PHE A 581 10.19 -19.94 -28.07
CA PHE A 581 10.01 -18.56 -28.55
C PHE A 581 11.31 -17.76 -28.67
N LEU A 582 12.38 -18.21 -28.02
CA LEU A 582 13.74 -17.72 -28.18
C LEU A 582 14.57 -18.67 -29.06
N ASN A 583 14.64 -18.45 -30.36
CA ASN A 583 15.58 -19.16 -31.24
C ASN A 583 16.84 -18.33 -31.51
N ASP A 584 17.92 -18.98 -31.96
CA ASP A 584 19.20 -18.32 -32.23
C ASP A 584 19.09 -17.17 -33.25
N ASP A 585 18.13 -17.23 -34.18
CA ASP A 585 17.90 -16.16 -35.14
C ASP A 585 17.40 -14.86 -34.48
N ILE A 586 16.62 -14.95 -33.40
CA ILE A 586 16.19 -13.77 -32.62
C ILE A 586 17.39 -13.19 -31.87
N LEU A 587 18.15 -14.03 -31.15
CA LEU A 587 19.32 -13.57 -30.42
C LEU A 587 20.32 -12.87 -31.37
N ARG A 588 20.67 -13.53 -32.48
CA ARG A 588 21.60 -12.98 -33.49
C ARG A 588 21.11 -11.70 -34.17
N LYS A 589 19.80 -11.59 -34.46
CA LYS A 589 19.25 -10.42 -35.19
C LYS A 589 19.03 -9.20 -34.29
N TRP A 590 18.72 -9.40 -33.01
CA TRP A 590 18.19 -8.32 -32.15
C TRP A 590 19.12 -7.92 -31.01
N GLN A 591 19.86 -8.85 -30.42
CA GLN A 591 20.74 -8.60 -29.26
C GLN A 591 21.96 -7.73 -29.58
N ARG A 592 22.31 -7.61 -30.87
CA ARG A 592 23.33 -6.65 -31.35
C ARG A 592 22.88 -5.20 -31.29
N ASP A 593 21.58 -4.95 -31.18
CA ASP A 593 21.03 -3.61 -31.06
C ASP A 593 20.62 -3.35 -29.60
N VAL A 594 21.37 -2.46 -28.94
CA VAL A 594 21.20 -2.08 -27.52
C VAL A 594 19.77 -1.61 -27.22
N TYR A 595 19.05 -1.08 -28.21
CA TYR A 595 17.64 -0.68 -28.05
C TYR A 595 16.67 -1.84 -27.74
N PHE A 596 17.07 -3.10 -27.97
CA PHE A 596 16.23 -4.29 -27.74
C PHE A 596 16.82 -5.26 -26.69
N GLU A 597 17.92 -4.92 -26.00
CA GLU A 597 18.57 -5.81 -25.03
C GLU A 597 17.60 -6.28 -23.93
N ILE A 598 16.80 -5.36 -23.37
CA ILE A 598 15.79 -5.64 -22.34
C ILE A 598 14.67 -6.55 -22.90
N ASP A 599 14.06 -6.19 -24.03
CA ASP A 599 12.99 -6.99 -24.67
C ASP A 599 13.47 -8.43 -24.99
N VAL A 600 14.76 -8.63 -25.28
CA VAL A 600 15.37 -9.97 -25.50
C VAL A 600 15.59 -10.72 -24.19
N PHE A 601 16.10 -10.06 -23.14
CA PHE A 601 16.26 -10.66 -21.81
C PHE A 601 14.91 -11.08 -21.21
N ASP A 602 13.87 -10.27 -21.38
CA ASP A 602 12.49 -10.56 -20.97
C ASP A 602 11.93 -11.86 -21.58
N ILE A 603 12.09 -12.07 -22.91
CA ILE A 603 11.71 -13.34 -23.57
C ILE A 603 12.54 -14.50 -23.01
N THR A 604 13.82 -14.23 -22.72
CA THR A 604 14.77 -15.26 -22.32
C THR A 604 14.50 -15.78 -20.90
N ALA A 605 14.18 -14.88 -19.97
CA ALA A 605 13.75 -15.25 -18.63
C ALA A 605 12.48 -16.11 -18.66
N GLU A 606 11.46 -15.75 -19.45
CA GLU A 606 10.24 -16.55 -19.58
C GLU A 606 10.49 -17.93 -20.22
N ALA A 607 11.36 -18.01 -21.23
CA ALA A 607 11.77 -19.29 -21.82
C ALA A 607 12.52 -20.18 -20.80
N ILE A 608 13.37 -19.60 -19.96
CA ILE A 608 14.05 -20.29 -18.86
C ILE A 608 13.05 -20.77 -17.79
N TYR A 609 12.15 -19.90 -17.32
CA TYR A 609 11.13 -20.27 -16.34
C TYR A 609 10.23 -21.41 -16.84
N ALA A 610 9.95 -21.49 -18.15
CA ALA A 610 9.22 -22.62 -18.73
C ALA A 610 9.97 -23.95 -18.61
N THR A 611 11.30 -23.95 -18.81
CA THR A 611 12.13 -25.16 -18.62
C THR A 611 12.20 -25.60 -17.15
N CYS A 612 12.29 -24.65 -16.22
CA CYS A 612 12.27 -24.93 -14.77
C CYS A 612 10.91 -25.48 -14.34
N ASP A 613 9.80 -24.83 -14.72
CA ASP A 613 8.44 -25.28 -14.41
C ASP A 613 8.17 -26.71 -14.89
N LEU A 614 8.67 -27.07 -16.08
CA LEU A 614 8.57 -28.42 -16.63
C LEU A 614 9.42 -29.42 -15.85
N ALA A 615 10.69 -29.10 -15.57
CA ALA A 615 11.60 -29.97 -14.85
C ALA A 615 11.11 -30.27 -13.43
N ASP A 616 10.70 -29.25 -12.68
CA ASP A 616 10.20 -29.38 -11.31
C ASP A 616 8.91 -30.21 -11.27
N ARG A 617 7.98 -30.02 -12.22
CA ARG A 617 6.73 -30.80 -12.30
C ARG A 617 6.96 -32.27 -12.63
N CYS A 618 7.81 -32.55 -13.60
CA CYS A 618 8.21 -33.93 -13.91
C CYS A 618 8.94 -34.57 -12.72
N TYR A 619 9.79 -33.82 -12.01
CA TYR A 619 10.50 -34.32 -10.83
C TYR A 619 9.56 -34.65 -9.66
N SER A 620 8.69 -33.73 -9.26
CA SER A 620 7.69 -33.98 -8.20
C SER A 620 6.77 -35.16 -8.53
N MET A 621 6.46 -35.33 -9.82
CA MET A 621 5.69 -36.46 -10.31
C MET A 621 6.48 -37.77 -10.28
N MET A 622 7.79 -37.76 -10.52
CA MET A 622 8.67 -38.93 -10.33
C MET A 622 8.78 -39.33 -8.87
N GLU A 623 8.89 -38.38 -7.94
CA GLU A 623 8.89 -38.64 -6.49
C GLU A 623 7.59 -39.31 -5.99
N ALA A 624 6.47 -39.06 -6.67
CA ALA A 624 5.17 -39.66 -6.33
C ALA A 624 4.93 -41.06 -6.94
N LEU A 625 5.88 -41.62 -7.71
CA LEU A 625 5.72 -42.95 -8.32
C LEU A 625 6.02 -44.08 -7.33
N ASP A 626 5.19 -45.12 -7.32
CA ASP A 626 5.55 -46.39 -6.66
C ASP A 626 6.66 -47.09 -7.44
N HIS A 627 7.92 -46.90 -7.02
CA HIS A 627 9.13 -47.41 -7.68
C HIS A 627 9.16 -48.95 -7.82
N LYS A 628 8.33 -49.68 -7.06
CA LYS A 628 8.25 -51.14 -7.08
C LYS A 628 7.58 -51.69 -8.34
N SER A 629 6.69 -50.92 -8.96
CA SER A 629 5.96 -51.34 -10.15
C SER A 629 6.80 -51.14 -11.43
N PRO A 630 6.96 -52.17 -12.30
CA PRO A 630 7.64 -52.01 -13.58
C PRO A 630 7.03 -50.93 -14.49
N SER A 631 5.72 -50.69 -14.40
CA SER A 631 5.05 -49.62 -15.15
C SER A 631 5.42 -48.23 -14.63
N SER A 632 5.52 -48.07 -13.31
CA SER A 632 6.00 -46.84 -12.68
C SER A 632 7.47 -46.57 -13.03
N ARG A 633 8.33 -47.59 -12.99
CA ARG A 633 9.75 -47.42 -13.40
C ARG A 633 9.87 -46.94 -14.84
N LYS A 634 9.07 -47.50 -15.76
CA LYS A 634 9.01 -47.00 -17.14
C LYS A 634 8.57 -45.52 -17.17
N LYS A 635 7.46 -45.18 -16.50
CA LYS A 635 6.97 -43.78 -16.45
C LYS A 635 8.03 -42.82 -15.88
N GLY A 636 8.79 -43.24 -14.89
CA GLY A 636 9.89 -42.44 -14.32
C GLY A 636 11.09 -42.30 -15.25
N HIS A 637 11.42 -43.29 -16.07
CA HIS A 637 12.41 -43.13 -17.15
C HIS A 637 11.92 -42.16 -18.23
N ASP A 638 10.65 -42.25 -18.63
CA ASP A 638 10.04 -41.34 -19.61
C ASP A 638 10.07 -39.87 -19.08
N LEU A 639 9.75 -39.67 -17.80
CA LEU A 639 9.85 -38.36 -17.12
C LEU A 639 11.30 -37.86 -16.99
N LEU A 640 12.26 -38.74 -16.67
CA LEU A 640 13.68 -38.36 -16.59
C LEU A 640 14.23 -37.88 -17.93
N GLU A 641 13.76 -38.44 -19.04
CA GLU A 641 14.11 -37.95 -20.37
C GLU A 641 13.59 -36.52 -20.60
N ILE A 642 12.34 -36.24 -20.20
CA ILE A 642 11.73 -34.90 -20.31
C ILE A 642 12.48 -33.89 -19.44
N ILE A 643 12.82 -34.22 -18.19
CA ILE A 643 13.65 -33.37 -17.31
C ILE A 643 15.00 -33.10 -17.96
N THR A 644 15.66 -34.14 -18.48
CA THR A 644 16.97 -34.00 -19.14
C THR A 644 16.89 -33.08 -20.35
N ARG A 645 15.84 -33.21 -21.16
CA ARG A 645 15.58 -32.34 -22.33
C ARG A 645 15.33 -30.89 -21.92
N ALA A 646 14.53 -30.66 -20.89
CA ALA A 646 14.25 -29.33 -20.34
C ALA A 646 15.51 -28.64 -19.81
N LEU A 647 16.33 -29.35 -19.00
CA LEU A 647 17.57 -28.82 -18.45
C LEU A 647 18.64 -28.61 -19.54
N ASN A 648 18.70 -29.46 -20.56
CA ASN A 648 19.57 -29.22 -21.73
C ASN A 648 19.14 -27.98 -22.50
N ARG A 649 17.82 -27.74 -22.65
CA ARG A 649 17.30 -26.53 -23.28
C ARG A 649 17.62 -25.27 -22.46
N HIS A 650 17.50 -25.34 -21.14
CA HIS A 650 17.90 -24.27 -20.21
C HIS A 650 19.38 -23.89 -20.41
N ILE A 651 20.28 -24.87 -20.41
CA ILE A 651 21.72 -24.65 -20.64
C ILE A 651 21.96 -23.96 -21.99
N GLY A 652 21.41 -24.51 -23.07
CA GLY A 652 21.57 -23.92 -24.41
C GLY A 652 21.03 -22.50 -24.55
N ILE A 653 20.00 -22.13 -23.77
CA ILE A 653 19.52 -20.75 -23.71
C ILE A 653 20.56 -19.84 -23.05
N ILE A 654 21.14 -20.22 -21.90
CA ILE A 654 22.16 -19.42 -21.22
C ILE A 654 23.43 -19.32 -22.09
N GLU A 655 23.87 -20.42 -22.70
CA GLU A 655 25.01 -20.43 -23.64
C GLU A 655 24.80 -19.44 -24.78
N SER A 656 23.61 -19.41 -25.41
CA SER A 656 23.34 -18.45 -26.49
C SER A 656 23.30 -16.99 -26.01
N ILE A 657 22.95 -16.69 -24.75
CA ILE A 657 23.12 -15.33 -24.17
C ILE A 657 24.60 -15.03 -23.93
N GLU A 658 25.35 -15.94 -23.28
CA GLU A 658 26.77 -15.74 -22.95
C GLU A 658 27.64 -15.58 -24.21
N LEU A 659 27.24 -16.15 -25.34
CA LEU A 659 27.86 -15.93 -26.65
C LEU A 659 27.51 -14.58 -27.30
N CYS A 660 26.39 -13.95 -26.92
CA CYS A 660 25.86 -12.76 -27.60
C CYS A 660 25.87 -11.47 -26.75
N SER A 661 26.03 -11.56 -25.42
CA SER A 661 26.14 -10.43 -24.48
C SER A 661 27.47 -10.46 -23.72
N SER A 662 27.89 -9.31 -23.17
CA SER A 662 29.11 -9.25 -22.36
C SER A 662 28.95 -10.02 -21.03
N PRO A 663 30.02 -10.62 -20.47
CA PRO A 663 29.92 -11.36 -19.20
C PRO A 663 29.34 -10.55 -18.03
N VAL A 664 29.55 -9.23 -18.03
CA VAL A 664 28.98 -8.31 -17.03
C VAL A 664 27.47 -8.15 -17.21
N ARG A 665 26.99 -7.99 -18.46
CA ARG A 665 25.56 -7.92 -18.77
C ARG A 665 24.85 -9.24 -18.48
N THR A 666 25.41 -10.36 -18.91
CA THR A 666 24.82 -11.69 -18.64
C THR A 666 24.78 -12.01 -17.15
N LYS A 667 25.80 -11.59 -16.38
CA LYS A 667 25.75 -11.69 -14.93
C LYS A 667 24.63 -10.82 -14.34
N HIS A 668 24.51 -9.56 -14.76
CA HIS A 668 23.47 -8.66 -14.26
C HIS A 668 22.07 -9.21 -14.53
N PHE A 669 21.82 -9.70 -15.75
CA PHE A 669 20.61 -10.42 -16.14
C PHE A 669 20.32 -11.61 -15.22
N ARG A 670 21.32 -12.48 -14.95
CA ARG A 670 21.12 -13.61 -14.02
C ARG A 670 20.81 -13.17 -12.59
N ASP A 671 21.51 -12.15 -12.10
CA ASP A 671 21.31 -11.59 -10.75
C ASP A 671 19.93 -10.90 -10.62
N GLU A 672 19.39 -10.33 -11.71
CA GLU A 672 18.08 -9.64 -11.76
C GLU A 672 16.89 -10.62 -11.83
N TYR A 673 17.02 -11.71 -12.59
CA TYR A 673 15.96 -12.70 -12.81
C TYR A 673 16.10 -13.98 -11.95
N ASP A 674 17.02 -14.03 -10.98
CA ASP A 674 17.35 -15.21 -10.15
C ASP A 674 17.62 -16.49 -10.97
N ILE A 675 18.39 -16.34 -12.07
CA ILE A 675 18.70 -17.44 -13.00
C ILE A 675 20.01 -18.12 -12.58
N SER A 676 19.94 -19.43 -12.32
CA SER A 676 21.08 -20.28 -11.96
C SER A 676 22.20 -20.29 -13.02
N SER A 677 23.43 -20.58 -12.61
CA SER A 677 24.53 -20.75 -13.57
C SER A 677 24.44 -22.09 -14.31
N ILE A 678 25.16 -22.22 -15.44
CA ILE A 678 25.24 -23.47 -16.20
C ILE A 678 25.77 -24.62 -15.31
N GLU A 679 26.74 -24.34 -14.45
CA GLU A 679 27.31 -25.31 -13.51
C GLU A 679 26.28 -25.81 -12.50
N ASP A 680 25.44 -24.92 -11.95
CA ASP A 680 24.38 -25.28 -11.00
C ASP A 680 23.30 -26.15 -11.69
N VAL A 681 22.92 -25.81 -12.93
CA VAL A 681 21.95 -26.59 -13.72
C VAL A 681 22.51 -27.97 -14.11
N LEU A 682 23.78 -28.04 -14.49
CA LEU A 682 24.49 -29.30 -14.76
C LEU A 682 24.60 -30.17 -13.50
N LEU A 683 24.88 -29.57 -12.34
CA LEU A 683 24.92 -30.25 -11.05
C LEU A 683 23.54 -30.78 -10.66
N TYR A 684 22.48 -29.98 -10.82
CA TYR A 684 21.10 -30.42 -10.57
C TYR A 684 20.71 -31.60 -11.47
N ARG A 685 20.96 -31.51 -12.79
CA ARG A 685 20.73 -32.60 -13.75
C ARG A 685 21.42 -33.90 -13.31
N LYS A 686 22.70 -33.81 -12.91
CA LYS A 686 23.47 -34.95 -12.41
C LYS A 686 22.89 -35.54 -11.13
N ASN A 687 22.41 -34.71 -10.21
CA ASN A 687 21.81 -35.14 -8.95
C ASN A 687 20.49 -35.87 -9.17
N VAL A 688 19.60 -35.36 -10.05
CA VAL A 688 18.33 -36.03 -10.39
C VAL A 688 18.57 -37.39 -11.06
N MET A 689 19.49 -37.45 -12.03
CA MET A 689 19.87 -38.72 -12.68
C MET A 689 20.44 -39.74 -11.67
N LYS A 690 21.29 -39.27 -10.73
CA LYS A 690 21.86 -40.12 -9.68
C LYS A 690 20.78 -40.64 -8.73
N TRP A 691 19.92 -39.74 -8.23
CA TRP A 691 18.83 -40.10 -7.32
C TRP A 691 17.88 -41.13 -7.93
N TRP A 692 17.44 -40.93 -9.18
CA TRP A 692 16.57 -41.90 -9.86
C TRP A 692 17.25 -43.27 -10.03
N LYS A 693 18.54 -43.28 -10.36
CA LYS A 693 19.34 -44.50 -10.43
C LYS A 693 19.39 -45.23 -9.08
N GLU A 694 19.61 -44.50 -7.98
CA GLU A 694 19.62 -45.07 -6.62
C GLU A 694 18.25 -45.66 -6.24
N GLN A 695 17.12 -45.02 -6.60
CA GLN A 695 15.78 -45.60 -6.39
C GLN A 695 15.58 -46.92 -7.16
N CYS A 696 16.05 -46.99 -8.41
CA CYS A 696 15.97 -48.22 -9.22
C CYS A 696 16.91 -49.35 -8.74
N GLU A 697 18.08 -49.01 -8.16
CA GLU A 697 19.10 -49.99 -7.74
C GLU A 697 18.89 -50.54 -6.32
N ASN A 698 18.41 -49.71 -5.37
CA ASN A 698 18.23 -50.13 -3.98
C ASN A 698 17.29 -51.35 -3.83
N GLU A 699 16.27 -51.47 -4.68
CA GLU A 699 15.30 -52.57 -4.64
C GLU A 699 15.84 -53.92 -5.18
N MET A 700 16.98 -53.95 -5.88
CA MET A 700 17.59 -55.24 -6.29
C MET A 700 18.31 -55.96 -5.14
N ASN A 701 18.62 -55.26 -4.05
CA ASN A 701 19.38 -55.83 -2.93
C ASN A 701 18.51 -56.30 -1.75
N ASP A 702 17.26 -55.82 -1.64
CA ASP A 702 16.34 -56.18 -0.54
C ASP A 702 15.61 -57.53 -0.75
N VAL A 703 15.75 -58.17 -1.91
CA VAL A 703 15.21 -59.52 -2.16
C VAL A 703 16.19 -60.61 -1.72
N LYS A 704 16.47 -60.66 -0.42
CA LYS A 704 16.93 -61.89 0.26
C LYS A 704 15.91 -62.26 1.34
N PRO A 705 15.21 -63.40 1.23
CA PRO A 705 14.24 -63.82 2.24
C PRO A 705 14.98 -64.31 3.48
N ASN A 706 15.23 -63.42 4.44
CA ASN A 706 15.86 -63.77 5.69
C ASN A 706 14.83 -64.47 6.61
N GLN A 707 14.61 -65.76 6.36
CA GLN A 707 13.88 -66.65 7.26
C GLN A 707 14.66 -66.79 8.57
N ASN A 708 14.46 -65.88 9.53
CA ASN A 708 14.38 -66.12 10.98
C ASN A 708 14.40 -64.80 11.74
N CYS A 709 13.27 -64.45 12.37
CA CYS A 709 13.17 -64.35 13.83
C CYS A 709 11.78 -63.84 14.26
N ASN A 710 11.08 -64.62 15.09
CA ASN A 710 9.97 -64.11 15.88
C ASN A 710 10.51 -63.20 16.99
N SER A 711 10.03 -61.95 17.11
CA SER A 711 9.44 -61.43 18.36
C SER A 711 9.01 -59.96 18.28
N ARG A 712 7.75 -59.75 18.66
CA ARG A 712 7.10 -58.59 19.32
C ARG A 712 7.72 -57.17 19.20
N LEU A 713 6.85 -56.25 18.76
CA LEU A 713 6.84 -54.81 19.04
C LEU A 713 7.21 -54.48 20.51
N PRO A 714 7.84 -53.32 20.75
CA PRO A 714 7.02 -52.15 21.08
C PRO A 714 7.32 -50.89 20.23
N GLU A 715 6.37 -49.96 20.27
CA GLU A 715 6.40 -48.66 19.60
C GLU A 715 7.58 -47.80 20.07
N SER A 716 8.24 -47.11 19.14
CA SER A 716 9.10 -45.98 19.48
C SER A 716 9.05 -44.87 18.42
N ARG A 717 9.14 -43.64 18.93
CA ARG A 717 8.88 -42.35 18.29
C ARG A 717 9.65 -42.15 16.99
N SER A 718 8.97 -41.53 16.02
CA SER A 718 9.54 -40.96 14.81
C SER A 718 10.34 -39.69 15.10
N ASP A 719 11.66 -39.81 15.16
CA ASP A 719 12.59 -38.71 14.87
C ASP A 719 13.40 -39.09 13.63
N SER A 720 12.95 -38.65 12.45
CA SER A 720 13.68 -38.80 11.18
C SER A 720 14.21 -37.45 10.69
N SER A 721 15.53 -37.35 10.61
CA SER A 721 16.24 -36.15 10.17
C SER A 721 16.01 -35.89 8.68
N SER A 722 15.37 -34.77 8.34
CA SER A 722 15.17 -34.34 6.95
C SER A 722 16.46 -33.82 6.32
N LEU A 723 16.96 -34.53 5.30
CA LEU A 723 17.96 -34.00 4.38
C LEU A 723 17.31 -32.95 3.48
N LYS A 724 17.71 -31.69 3.63
CA LYS A 724 17.28 -30.60 2.74
C LYS A 724 17.94 -30.75 1.36
N THR A 725 17.20 -31.26 0.38
CA THR A 725 17.50 -31.06 -1.05
C THR A 725 17.02 -29.68 -1.50
N LYS A 726 17.85 -28.97 -2.27
CA LYS A 726 17.53 -27.63 -2.78
C LYS A 726 16.64 -27.75 -4.02
N LYS A 727 15.53 -27.00 -4.05
CA LYS A 727 14.80 -26.67 -5.28
C LYS A 727 15.73 -25.92 -6.25
N ILE A 728 15.41 -25.91 -7.55
CA ILE A 728 16.18 -25.16 -8.57
C ILE A 728 16.14 -23.65 -8.28
N LEU A 729 15.03 -23.17 -7.73
CA LEU A 729 14.87 -21.84 -7.15
C LEU A 729 15.43 -21.80 -5.72
N THR A 730 16.17 -20.75 -5.36
CA THR A 730 17.01 -20.71 -4.13
C THR A 730 16.26 -20.47 -2.80
N SER A 731 15.14 -21.16 -2.57
CA SER A 731 14.38 -21.08 -1.30
C SER A 731 14.96 -21.95 -0.16
N ASP A 732 16.26 -21.83 0.13
CA ASP A 732 16.82 -22.35 1.39
C ASP A 732 16.85 -21.25 2.47
N GLY A 733 15.78 -21.20 3.27
CA GLY A 733 15.53 -20.27 4.37
C GLY A 733 16.48 -20.39 5.57
N SER A 734 17.79 -20.34 5.32
CA SER A 734 18.85 -20.62 6.30
C SER A 734 19.89 -19.47 6.43
N ARG A 735 19.73 -18.33 5.73
CA ARG A 735 20.71 -17.22 5.70
C ARG A 735 20.22 -15.83 6.15
N ARG A 736 19.05 -15.71 6.80
CA ARG A 736 18.64 -14.45 7.47
C ARG A 736 19.42 -14.20 8.79
N LYS A 737 20.66 -13.70 8.68
CA LYS A 737 21.32 -12.88 9.75
C LYS A 737 22.62 -12.15 9.38
N ARG A 738 23.04 -12.06 8.10
CA ARG A 738 24.38 -11.53 7.78
C ARG A 738 24.53 -10.70 6.49
N TYR A 739 23.60 -9.77 6.20
CA TYR A 739 23.84 -8.73 5.18
C TYR A 739 23.45 -7.29 5.55
N GLU A 740 23.18 -7.01 6.82
CA GLU A 740 22.81 -5.65 7.29
C GLU A 740 23.99 -4.85 7.91
N LYS A 741 25.25 -5.22 7.59
CA LYS A 741 26.44 -4.65 8.25
C LYS A 741 27.54 -4.16 7.32
N ARG A 742 27.21 -3.73 6.09
CA ARG A 742 28.19 -3.18 5.12
C ARG A 742 27.84 -1.82 4.49
N ARG A 743 26.92 -1.04 5.07
CA ARG A 743 26.66 0.37 4.69
C ARG A 743 27.07 1.42 5.73
N LYS A 744 27.96 1.06 6.68
CA LYS A 744 28.57 1.98 7.66
C LYS A 744 30.04 1.63 7.94
N ALA A 745 30.96 1.98 7.04
CA ALA A 745 32.41 2.01 7.29
C ALA A 745 33.22 2.73 6.18
N SER A 746 33.05 4.05 5.95
CA SER A 746 34.04 4.85 5.19
C SER A 746 33.90 6.39 5.34
N SER A 747 33.97 6.90 6.58
CA SER A 747 34.38 8.28 6.90
C SER A 747 34.70 8.34 8.40
N HIS A 748 35.81 8.91 8.91
CA HIS A 748 37.02 9.51 8.31
C HIS A 748 38.25 9.01 9.07
N MET A 749 39.45 9.21 8.52
CA MET A 749 40.63 9.69 9.28
C MET A 749 41.67 10.29 8.30
N HIS A 750 42.48 11.24 8.81
CA HIS A 750 43.52 11.97 8.07
C HIS A 750 44.63 11.02 7.53
N GLY A 751 45.45 11.34 6.52
CA GLY A 751 45.69 12.58 5.79
C GLY A 751 47.18 12.97 5.82
N ASN A 752 47.88 12.97 4.66
CA ASN A 752 49.10 13.75 4.38
C ASN A 752 49.71 13.44 2.99
N ARG A 753 50.30 14.50 2.39
CA ARG A 753 51.52 14.61 1.51
C ARG A 753 52.27 13.30 1.11
N SER A 754 52.90 13.15 -0.07
CA SER A 754 53.41 14.15 -1.06
C SER A 754 53.81 13.56 -2.44
N ASN A 755 53.78 14.43 -3.46
CA ASN A 755 54.74 14.59 -4.60
C ASN A 755 54.99 13.51 -5.69
N ASN A 756 55.06 14.04 -6.92
CA ASN A 756 55.83 13.59 -8.11
C ASN A 756 55.36 12.30 -8.84
N SER A 757 55.41 12.18 -10.18
CA SER A 757 56.02 13.04 -11.23
C SER A 757 55.51 12.73 -12.67
N GLN A 758 55.45 13.77 -13.53
CA GLN A 758 55.72 13.80 -14.99
C GLN A 758 54.81 13.01 -15.97
N ASP A 759 54.19 13.69 -16.95
CA ASP A 759 54.61 13.96 -18.37
C ASP A 759 54.37 12.73 -19.29
N PHE A 760 53.91 12.76 -20.55
CA PHE A 760 53.61 13.77 -21.58
C PHE A 760 52.20 13.46 -22.20
N GLY A 761 51.53 14.30 -23.00
CA GLY A 761 51.86 15.61 -23.55
C GLY A 761 50.74 16.19 -24.46
N GLN A 762 51.01 17.38 -24.99
CA GLN A 762 50.26 18.15 -26.01
C GLN A 762 49.92 17.34 -27.29
N GLU A 763 49.01 17.70 -28.20
CA GLU A 763 48.38 19.00 -28.57
C GLU A 763 46.96 18.70 -29.18
N ASN A 764 46.18 19.53 -29.91
CA ASN A 764 46.37 20.81 -30.60
C ASN A 764 45.01 21.58 -30.70
N ASP A 765 45.00 22.77 -31.31
CA ASP A 765 43.85 23.69 -31.46
C ASP A 765 42.94 23.37 -32.67
N ALA A 766 41.68 23.87 -32.65
CA ALA A 766 41.28 24.99 -33.53
C ALA A 766 39.78 25.35 -33.48
N VAL A 767 39.51 26.65 -33.54
CA VAL A 767 38.19 27.30 -33.53
C VAL A 767 37.52 27.27 -34.92
N TYR A 768 36.20 27.04 -34.96
CA TYR A 768 35.32 27.64 -35.98
C TYR A 768 34.04 28.18 -35.33
N ALA A 769 33.57 29.32 -35.82
CA ALA A 769 32.41 30.06 -35.30
C ALA A 769 31.28 30.16 -36.34
N LEU A 770 30.09 30.59 -35.88
CA LEU A 770 28.86 30.84 -36.66
C LEU A 770 28.22 29.53 -37.19
N SER A 771 26.89 29.40 -37.32
CA SER A 771 25.80 30.38 -37.41
C SER A 771 24.54 29.84 -36.72
N GLY A 772 23.65 30.73 -36.25
CA GLY A 772 22.38 30.31 -35.66
C GLY A 772 21.31 29.98 -36.70
N HIS A 773 20.45 29.01 -36.38
CA HIS A 773 19.13 28.88 -36.99
C HIS A 773 18.04 28.79 -35.92
N TYR A 774 17.22 29.83 -35.85
CA TYR A 774 15.87 29.74 -35.31
C TYR A 774 15.13 28.62 -36.07
N GLN A 775 14.68 27.58 -35.37
CA GLN A 775 13.61 26.73 -35.87
C GLN A 775 12.26 27.21 -35.31
N PRO A 776 11.18 27.16 -36.11
CA PRO A 776 9.93 27.80 -35.77
C PRO A 776 9.22 27.08 -34.61
N ARG A 777 8.68 27.84 -33.65
CA ARG A 777 7.69 27.29 -32.72
C ARG A 777 6.45 26.88 -33.52
N PRO A 778 5.93 25.64 -33.36
CA PRO A 778 4.64 25.27 -33.93
C PRO A 778 3.51 26.13 -33.30
N PRO A 779 2.40 26.35 -34.02
CA PRO A 779 1.34 27.26 -33.59
C PRO A 779 0.62 26.78 -32.32
N VAL A 780 0.25 27.74 -31.48
CA VAL A 780 -0.32 27.57 -30.13
C VAL A 780 -1.80 27.15 -30.19
N LYS A 781 -2.12 25.99 -30.77
CA LYS A 781 -3.52 25.53 -30.94
C LYS A 781 -3.87 24.13 -30.45
N PHE A 782 -2.92 23.34 -29.95
CA PHE A 782 -3.23 22.06 -29.28
C PHE A 782 -2.37 21.86 -28.03
N ARG A 783 -2.85 22.36 -26.88
CA ARG A 783 -2.50 21.77 -25.57
C ARG A 783 -3.44 20.59 -25.36
N ARG A 784 -2.92 19.40 -25.03
CA ARG A 784 -3.76 18.27 -24.64
C ARG A 784 -4.21 18.46 -23.21
N TRP A 785 -5.46 18.13 -22.91
CA TRP A 785 -5.96 18.15 -21.54
C TRP A 785 -5.54 16.84 -20.86
N GLY A 786 -4.64 16.93 -19.87
CA GLY A 786 -4.00 15.75 -19.25
C GLY A 786 -2.48 15.86 -19.11
N ASP A 787 -1.81 16.71 -19.90
CA ASP A 787 -0.37 16.96 -19.77
C ASP A 787 0.01 17.47 -18.36
N GLU A 788 -0.91 18.20 -17.72
CA GLU A 788 -0.76 18.72 -16.35
C GLU A 788 -0.76 17.62 -15.27
N TYR A 789 -1.40 16.46 -15.53
CA TYR A 789 -1.34 15.29 -14.65
C TYR A 789 -0.07 14.45 -14.85
N LEU A 790 0.43 14.36 -16.08
CA LEU A 790 1.71 13.70 -16.39
C LEU A 790 2.90 14.47 -15.80
N ILE A 791 2.85 15.81 -15.85
CA ILE A 791 3.86 16.67 -15.20
C ILE A 791 3.87 16.46 -13.68
N ALA A 792 2.71 16.29 -13.04
CA ALA A 792 2.64 16.02 -11.60
C ALA A 792 3.29 14.67 -11.21
N GLN A 793 3.09 13.61 -12.00
CA GLN A 793 3.75 12.32 -11.78
C GLN A 793 5.27 12.38 -12.06
N GLN A 794 5.69 13.10 -13.11
CA GLN A 794 7.12 13.31 -13.39
C GLN A 794 7.81 14.19 -12.34
N GLN A 795 7.10 15.13 -11.72
CA GLN A 795 7.63 15.95 -10.62
C GLN A 795 7.76 15.16 -9.31
N LEU A 796 6.86 14.21 -9.05
CA LEU A 796 7.01 13.24 -7.96
C LEU A 796 8.26 12.36 -8.17
N ALA A 797 8.40 11.76 -9.35
CA ALA A 797 9.57 10.93 -9.68
C ALA A 797 10.91 11.72 -9.66
N LYS A 798 10.90 13.00 -10.07
CA LYS A 798 12.08 13.88 -9.98
C LYS A 798 12.41 14.36 -8.56
N SER A 799 11.54 14.14 -7.57
CA SER A 799 11.85 14.47 -6.17
C SER A 799 12.57 13.35 -5.39
N GLU A 800 12.77 12.18 -6.02
CA GLU A 800 13.40 11.01 -5.40
C GLU A 800 14.81 10.68 -5.97
N CYS A 801 15.30 11.44 -6.96
CA CYS A 801 16.64 11.28 -7.56
C CYS A 801 17.44 12.59 -7.55
N ASP A 802 18.45 12.68 -6.67
CA ASP A 802 19.34 13.83 -6.47
C ASP A 802 20.56 13.88 -7.46
N ASP A 803 20.49 13.23 -8.62
CA ASP A 803 21.62 13.18 -9.59
C ASP A 803 21.34 14.02 -10.86
N PRO A 804 21.98 15.19 -11.04
CA PRO A 804 21.59 16.18 -12.06
C PRO A 804 22.16 15.92 -13.47
N HIS A 805 22.67 14.72 -13.78
CA HIS A 805 23.42 14.46 -15.02
C HIS A 805 22.81 13.49 -16.05
N GLU A 806 21.62 12.93 -15.83
CA GLU A 806 20.90 12.16 -16.87
C GLU A 806 19.78 12.98 -17.55
N GLU A 807 20.15 13.84 -18.50
CA GLU A 807 19.22 14.31 -19.54
C GLU A 807 18.97 13.20 -20.57
N THR A 808 18.04 12.27 -20.29
CA THR A 808 17.56 11.31 -21.29
C THR A 808 16.24 11.77 -21.91
N ASN A 809 16.33 12.17 -23.19
CA ASN A 809 15.17 12.44 -24.04
C ASN A 809 14.43 11.14 -24.40
N SER A 810 13.46 10.72 -23.59
CA SER A 810 12.33 9.91 -24.06
C SER A 810 11.19 9.84 -23.05
N SER A 811 10.01 10.30 -23.46
CA SER A 811 8.76 10.13 -22.71
C SER A 811 8.15 8.74 -22.96
N PHE A 812 8.77 7.70 -22.41
CA PHE A 812 8.16 6.36 -22.44
C PHE A 812 7.08 6.23 -21.36
N LEU A 813 5.83 6.05 -21.81
CA LEU A 813 4.77 5.50 -20.98
C LEU A 813 5.09 4.03 -20.68
N THR A 814 5.62 3.76 -19.49
CA THR A 814 5.69 2.41 -18.94
C THR A 814 4.28 1.97 -18.53
N TYR A 815 3.61 1.27 -19.45
CA TYR A 815 2.35 0.59 -19.17
C TYR A 815 2.52 -0.42 -18.01
N PRO A 816 1.45 -0.77 -17.27
CA PRO A 816 1.56 -1.69 -16.14
C PRO A 816 2.15 -3.00 -16.62
N SER A 817 3.05 -3.57 -15.81
CA SER A 817 3.75 -4.79 -16.21
C SER A 817 2.75 -5.90 -16.54
N ILE A 818 3.15 -6.76 -17.49
CA ILE A 818 2.68 -8.14 -17.52
C ILE A 818 2.76 -8.67 -16.08
N ALA A 819 1.76 -9.45 -15.66
CA ALA A 819 1.70 -9.99 -14.30
C ALA A 819 3.05 -10.63 -13.94
N PRO A 820 3.83 -10.06 -12.99
CA PRO A 820 5.24 -10.39 -12.83
C PRO A 820 5.43 -11.86 -12.44
N PRO A 821 6.61 -12.46 -12.69
CA PRO A 821 6.91 -13.80 -12.19
C PRO A 821 6.65 -13.84 -10.68
N LYS A 822 5.84 -14.84 -10.25
CA LYS A 822 5.36 -14.98 -8.87
C LYS A 822 6.53 -14.75 -7.90
N PRO A 823 6.52 -13.69 -7.06
CA PRO A 823 7.66 -13.35 -6.22
C PRO A 823 8.08 -14.55 -5.37
N VAL A 824 9.39 -14.70 -5.11
CA VAL A 824 9.97 -15.85 -4.40
C VAL A 824 9.31 -16.08 -3.03
N GLU A 825 8.82 -15.01 -2.40
CA GLU A 825 8.07 -15.03 -1.14
C GLU A 825 6.74 -15.81 -1.20
N PHE A 826 6.22 -16.11 -2.39
CA PHE A 826 4.96 -16.85 -2.63
C PHE A 826 5.16 -18.18 -3.39
N GLN A 827 6.41 -18.59 -3.61
CA GLN A 827 6.76 -19.88 -4.22
C GLN A 827 6.94 -20.94 -3.13
N VAL A 828 5.84 -21.60 -2.73
CA VAL A 828 5.81 -22.65 -1.69
C VAL A 828 6.43 -23.95 -2.20
#